data_AF-A0A8H7HUC5-F1
#
_entry.id   AF-A0A8H7HUC5-F1
#
_cell.length_a   1.000
_cell.length_b   1.000
_cell.length_c   1.000
_cell.angle_alpha   90.00
_cell.angle_beta   90.00
_cell.angle_gamma   90.00
#
_symmetry.space_group_name_H-M   'P 1'
#
loop_
_entity.id
_entity.type
_entity.pdbx_description
1 polymer ?
#
loop_
_entity_poly.entity_id
_entity_poly.type
_entity_poly.pdbx_seq_one_letter_code
_entity_poly.pdbx_strand_id
1 'polypeptide(L)'
;MLWGIARRRLLSSTTTFAFRCSMSTQIRKVEKEKVCVIGSGNWGSAIARIAAINTKKNPDVFAEDVTMYVYEEQGRSLSALINDTHENPKYLPGIQLGHNVVAEPDLLKSIKDATALVFVLPHQFLPPVLNAIRGRVSHLTRAVSLIKGVEVEGAKISTFPTVISSELGIPCSALSGANIANEGKLFFDISLCNACFLARPHDLVAEDKFCESTLGVPPAPMTTPPDEDAQLHAFSESQLWHRLFQTNTFRIRVVQDVEGVCLCGGLKNVIALAAGFSDGLGWGSNSKAAIMRIGLLELKDFCLEFFPSTRASTFLEESCGVADIMTSCLSGRNRLIAEMMVKTGKVGLIFARLFNSVPITPWAWQGFRELEEEKLNGQKLQGPQTAQDLHAFLTARGDNVRRPGGYPLLEAVWRICYEEATYPHFRWLPIHDIPPNSPTNHLYHGKGEGMSHRIWKLGILYCSNSWLVFKQSCLRITINELSALTAMNVKDHPDEEEITMFVHEEEVDGKPLSSIINNKYENVKYLPGIQLGSNVKAEPDLIKTIKGATALIVVVPHQFLEKVLDGVKEHLAPGARAVSLIKGVKADGGKIYTYPRIISSLLGIRCSTLGGANIAIGVAKDEFCESTLGVLPEGMKSHGEDSLSDADLWYKLFNRPTFRIRVVPDVDGVALCGGLKNVIALAAGFSDGLGWGSNTKSAIIRIGIMEIKDFCVHFFPEVKAETFLEESCGVADILTSCISGRNRKVAEDMVKTGKGFQELEKEELGGQSLQGPQTAEQLHNFLEARSEEVRRSGGFPLIENVWKICYQGTPPEKLIEGL
;
A
#
# COMPACT_ATOMS: atom_id res chain seq x y z
N MET A 1 35.41 -9.85 69.03
CA MET A 1 34.09 -9.37 69.51
C MET A 1 33.10 -9.61 68.39
N LEU A 2 32.45 -10.79 68.41
CA LEU A 2 31.06 -10.94 68.86
C LEU A 2 30.05 -10.26 67.90
N TRP A 3 29.69 -10.96 66.83
CA TRP A 3 28.34 -11.54 66.71
C TRP A 3 28.32 -12.53 65.54
N GLY A 4 28.18 -13.81 65.89
CA GLY A 4 27.92 -14.91 64.97
C GLY A 4 26.62 -15.61 65.38
N ILE A 5 26.37 -16.74 64.70
CA ILE A 5 25.27 -17.71 64.88
C ILE A 5 24.07 -17.34 63.97
N ALA A 6 23.65 -18.11 62.98
CA ALA A 6 23.76 -19.55 62.76
C ALA A 6 23.86 -19.92 61.27
N ARG A 7 24.89 -20.71 60.94
CA ARG A 7 24.94 -21.59 59.76
C ARG A 7 25.38 -22.96 60.27
N ARG A 8 24.68 -24.01 59.86
CA ARG A 8 25.04 -25.45 59.93
C ARG A 8 24.93 -26.19 61.27
N ARG A 9 23.96 -27.11 61.32
CA ARG A 9 23.99 -28.52 61.80
C ARG A 9 22.50 -28.96 61.84
N LEU A 10 22.03 -30.06 61.28
CA LEU A 10 22.57 -31.42 61.27
C LEU A 10 22.06 -32.23 60.07
N LEU A 11 22.93 -33.14 59.61
CA LEU A 11 22.57 -34.36 58.89
C LEU A 11 22.28 -35.48 59.91
N SER A 12 21.42 -36.41 59.49
CA SER A 12 21.17 -37.78 59.98
C SER A 12 20.26 -37.99 61.21
N SER A 13 19.04 -38.47 60.94
CA SER A 13 18.52 -39.71 61.51
C SER A 13 17.31 -40.20 60.70
N THR A 14 17.46 -41.37 60.11
CA THR A 14 16.44 -42.20 59.45
C THR A 14 15.32 -42.60 60.40
N THR A 15 14.06 -42.34 60.04
CA THR A 15 12.95 -43.27 60.33
C THR A 15 11.86 -43.13 59.28
N THR A 16 11.63 -44.23 58.59
CA THR A 16 10.64 -44.45 57.53
C THR A 16 9.23 -44.32 58.10
N PHE A 17 8.45 -43.33 57.64
CA PHE A 17 6.99 -43.39 57.70
C PHE A 17 6.46 -43.32 56.28
N ALA A 18 6.05 -44.49 55.78
CA ALA A 18 5.39 -44.63 54.50
C ALA A 18 4.01 -43.97 54.57
N PHE A 19 3.85 -42.81 53.94
CA PHE A 19 2.57 -42.39 53.41
C PHE A 19 2.60 -42.61 51.90
N ARG A 20 1.93 -43.68 51.46
CA ARG A 20 1.47 -43.82 50.08
C ARG A 20 0.57 -42.62 49.76
N CYS A 21 1.12 -41.59 49.15
CA CYS A 21 0.30 -40.68 48.37
C CYS A 21 0.33 -41.19 46.93
N SER A 22 -0.70 -41.96 46.57
CA SER A 22 -1.06 -42.19 45.19
C SER A 22 -1.45 -40.84 44.58
N MET A 23 -0.48 -40.11 44.05
CA MET A 23 -0.76 -39.13 43.00
C MET A 23 -0.63 -39.87 41.69
N SER A 24 -1.70 -40.58 41.30
CA SER A 24 -1.99 -40.75 39.89
C SER A 24 -2.30 -39.37 39.33
N THR A 25 -1.28 -38.62 38.93
CA THR A 25 -1.45 -37.56 37.96
C THR A 25 -1.84 -38.27 36.67
N GLN A 26 -3.14 -38.47 36.46
CA GLN A 26 -3.68 -38.70 35.13
C GLN A 26 -3.22 -37.50 34.31
N ILE A 27 -2.17 -37.71 33.51
CA ILE A 27 -1.86 -36.82 32.39
C ILE A 27 -3.13 -36.86 31.53
N ARG A 28 -4.00 -35.85 31.67
CA ARG A 28 -5.16 -35.70 30.78
C ARG A 28 -4.58 -35.67 29.37
N LYS A 29 -4.89 -36.71 28.59
CA LYS A 29 -4.47 -36.83 27.20
C LYS A 29 -5.19 -35.72 26.45
N VAL A 30 -4.51 -34.60 26.19
CA VAL A 30 -5.08 -33.49 25.41
C VAL A 30 -5.50 -34.07 24.06
N GLU A 31 -6.79 -33.98 23.74
CA GLU A 31 -7.28 -34.42 22.44
C GLU A 31 -6.70 -33.52 21.35
N LYS A 32 -6.24 -34.15 20.26
CA LYS A 32 -5.66 -33.42 19.14
C LYS A 32 -6.75 -32.69 18.38
N GLU A 33 -6.41 -31.54 17.83
CA GLU A 33 -7.32 -30.71 17.06
C GLU A 33 -7.63 -31.37 15.71
N LYS A 34 -8.92 -31.54 15.40
CA LYS A 34 -9.40 -32.10 14.13
C LYS A 34 -9.86 -30.96 13.23
N VAL A 35 -9.20 -30.82 12.08
CA VAL A 35 -9.39 -29.70 11.15
C VAL A 35 -10.39 -30.10 10.06
N CYS A 36 -11.41 -29.28 9.87
CA CYS A 36 -12.32 -29.37 8.73
C CYS A 36 -12.33 -28.05 7.93
N VAL A 37 -12.02 -28.14 6.64
CA VAL A 37 -12.10 -27.05 5.68
C VAL A 37 -13.46 -27.08 4.98
N ILE A 38 -14.28 -26.06 5.23
CA ILE A 38 -15.61 -25.91 4.63
C ILE A 38 -15.47 -25.08 3.35
N GLY A 39 -15.31 -25.77 2.22
CA GLY A 39 -15.19 -25.18 0.89
C GLY A 39 -14.05 -25.79 0.08
N SER A 40 -14.34 -26.14 -1.18
CA SER A 40 -13.42 -26.85 -2.08
C SER A 40 -13.04 -26.05 -3.33
N GLY A 41 -13.30 -24.75 -3.32
CA GLY A 41 -12.86 -23.86 -4.40
C GLY A 41 -11.34 -23.76 -4.49
N ASN A 42 -10.86 -22.85 -5.33
CA ASN A 42 -9.44 -22.67 -5.57
C ASN A 42 -8.66 -22.38 -4.26
N TRP A 43 -9.11 -21.35 -3.51
CA TRP A 43 -8.51 -21.01 -2.22
C TRP A 43 -8.75 -22.06 -1.14
N GLY A 44 -9.92 -22.72 -1.15
CA GLY A 44 -10.20 -23.80 -0.20
C GLY A 44 -9.26 -24.98 -0.35
N SER A 45 -8.95 -25.35 -1.59
CA SER A 45 -7.98 -26.40 -1.91
C SER A 45 -6.54 -26.01 -1.53
N ALA A 46 -6.14 -24.77 -1.81
CA ALA A 46 -4.81 -24.27 -1.43
C ALA A 46 -4.61 -24.26 0.09
N ILE A 47 -5.62 -23.83 0.84
CA ILE A 47 -5.59 -23.79 2.30
C ILE A 47 -5.66 -25.20 2.91
N ALA A 48 -6.43 -26.13 2.32
CA ALA A 48 -6.43 -27.52 2.74
C ALA A 48 -5.05 -28.17 2.59
N ARG A 49 -4.31 -27.86 1.51
CA ARG A 49 -2.91 -28.29 1.34
C ARG A 49 -1.99 -27.72 2.42
N ILE A 50 -2.08 -26.42 2.72
CA ILE A 50 -1.27 -25.81 3.80
C ILE A 50 -1.57 -26.47 5.14
N ALA A 51 -2.86 -26.61 5.46
CA ALA A 51 -3.30 -27.28 6.67
C ALA A 51 -2.72 -28.69 6.75
N ALA A 52 -2.81 -29.49 5.68
CA ALA A 52 -2.31 -30.86 5.63
C ALA A 52 -0.79 -30.97 5.80
N ILE A 53 -0.01 -30.01 5.31
CA ILE A 53 1.43 -29.94 5.56
C ILE A 53 1.69 -29.69 7.06
N ASN A 54 0.95 -28.76 7.65
CA ASN A 54 1.19 -28.31 9.02
C ASN A 54 0.63 -29.27 10.08
N THR A 55 -0.46 -29.98 9.81
CA THR A 55 -0.95 -31.04 10.70
C THR A 55 0.07 -32.16 10.84
N LYS A 56 0.74 -32.53 9.74
CA LYS A 56 1.87 -33.48 9.73
C LYS A 56 3.10 -32.96 10.48
N LYS A 57 3.43 -31.68 10.32
CA LYS A 57 4.58 -31.05 11.02
C LYS A 57 4.34 -30.87 12.53
N ASN A 58 3.08 -30.82 12.98
CA ASN A 58 2.70 -30.55 14.38
C ASN A 58 1.78 -31.67 14.95
N PRO A 59 2.26 -32.92 15.03
CA PRO A 59 1.45 -34.07 15.46
C PRO A 59 1.11 -34.05 16.96
N ASP A 60 1.76 -33.19 17.74
CA ASP A 60 1.44 -32.89 19.14
C ASP A 60 0.17 -32.03 19.28
N VAL A 61 -0.20 -31.29 18.22
CA VAL A 61 -1.35 -30.38 18.22
C VAL A 61 -2.53 -30.94 17.42
N PHE A 62 -2.28 -31.42 16.20
CA PHE A 62 -3.34 -31.75 15.26
C PHE A 62 -3.46 -33.26 14.99
N ALA A 63 -4.69 -33.70 14.71
CA ALA A 63 -4.89 -34.93 13.96
C ALA A 63 -4.28 -34.78 12.56
N GLU A 64 -3.72 -35.86 12.02
CA GLU A 64 -3.00 -35.80 10.75
C GLU A 64 -3.94 -35.45 9.58
N ASP A 65 -5.12 -36.06 9.55
CA ASP A 65 -6.10 -35.88 8.49
C ASP A 65 -6.78 -34.50 8.56
N VAL A 66 -6.91 -33.88 7.40
CA VAL A 66 -7.67 -32.65 7.18
C VAL A 66 -8.88 -32.98 6.31
N THR A 67 -10.07 -32.92 6.89
CA THR A 67 -11.30 -33.11 6.14
C THR A 67 -11.61 -31.86 5.32
N MET A 68 -11.99 -32.02 4.05
CA MET A 68 -12.39 -30.92 3.18
C MET A 68 -13.80 -31.19 2.65
N TYR A 69 -14.75 -30.31 2.97
CA TYR A 69 -16.10 -30.38 2.43
C TYR A 69 -16.10 -30.01 0.94
N VAL A 70 -16.53 -30.96 0.11
CA VAL A 70 -16.61 -30.80 -1.35
C VAL A 70 -18.06 -30.85 -1.78
N TYR A 71 -18.63 -29.71 -2.18
CA TYR A 71 -19.97 -29.69 -2.77
C TYR A 71 -19.98 -30.47 -4.09
N GLU A 72 -20.86 -31.46 -4.21
CA GLU A 72 -20.99 -32.25 -5.44
C GLU A 72 -21.77 -31.49 -6.49
N GLU A 73 -21.16 -31.33 -7.66
CA GLU A 73 -21.78 -30.71 -8.82
C GLU A 73 -22.22 -31.79 -9.83
N GLN A 74 -23.17 -31.48 -10.71
CA GLN A 74 -23.70 -32.46 -11.65
C GLN A 74 -22.59 -33.07 -12.53
N GLY A 75 -22.32 -34.37 -12.38
CA GLY A 75 -21.26 -35.07 -13.13
C GLY A 75 -20.58 -36.19 -12.34
N ARG A 76 -19.27 -36.38 -12.59
CA ARG A 76 -18.42 -37.31 -11.84
C ARG A 76 -18.16 -36.75 -10.45
N SER A 77 -18.19 -37.61 -9.42
CA SER A 77 -17.94 -37.21 -8.03
C SER A 77 -16.56 -36.55 -7.90
N LEU A 78 -16.56 -35.25 -7.61
CA LEU A 78 -15.33 -34.47 -7.46
C LEU A 78 -14.59 -34.89 -6.19
N SER A 79 -15.33 -35.23 -5.14
CA SER A 79 -14.76 -35.72 -3.89
C SER A 79 -14.00 -37.04 -4.07
N ALA A 80 -14.58 -38.01 -4.79
CA ALA A 80 -13.91 -39.26 -5.12
C ALA A 80 -12.65 -39.02 -5.95
N LEU A 81 -12.72 -38.13 -6.94
CA LEU A 81 -11.55 -37.80 -7.77
C LEU A 81 -10.42 -37.18 -6.93
N ILE A 82 -10.75 -36.25 -6.03
CA ILE A 82 -9.76 -35.65 -5.11
C ILE A 82 -9.14 -36.72 -4.20
N ASN A 83 -9.93 -37.66 -3.68
CA ASN A 83 -9.40 -38.72 -2.82
C ASN A 83 -8.52 -39.72 -3.58
N ASP A 84 -8.84 -40.00 -4.85
CA ASP A 84 -8.07 -40.93 -5.69
C ASP A 84 -6.75 -40.32 -6.19
N THR A 85 -6.78 -39.04 -6.60
CA THR A 85 -5.62 -38.38 -7.25
C THR A 85 -4.87 -37.44 -6.34
N HIS A 86 -5.42 -37.12 -5.16
CA HIS A 86 -4.97 -36.07 -4.26
C HIS A 86 -4.77 -34.73 -4.95
N GLU A 87 -5.60 -34.42 -5.95
CA GLU A 87 -5.59 -33.17 -6.70
C GLU A 87 -7.03 -32.68 -6.85
N ASN A 88 -7.23 -31.35 -6.84
CA ASN A 88 -8.51 -30.76 -7.27
C ASN A 88 -8.41 -30.29 -8.73
N PRO A 89 -8.68 -31.15 -9.72
CA PRO A 89 -8.41 -30.84 -11.13
C PRO A 89 -9.31 -29.74 -11.69
N LYS A 90 -10.40 -29.40 -11.00
CA LYS A 90 -11.31 -28.34 -11.42
C LYS A 90 -10.85 -26.97 -10.93
N TYR A 91 -10.57 -26.84 -9.64
CA TYR A 91 -10.34 -25.54 -9.02
C TYR A 91 -8.86 -25.24 -8.73
N LEU A 92 -8.01 -26.26 -8.68
CA LEU A 92 -6.57 -26.12 -8.43
C LEU A 92 -5.77 -27.20 -9.22
N PRO A 93 -5.84 -27.19 -10.56
CA PRO A 93 -5.24 -28.23 -11.40
C PRO A 93 -3.71 -28.25 -11.30
N GLY A 94 -3.13 -29.45 -11.36
CA GLY A 94 -1.69 -29.70 -11.30
C GLY A 94 -1.07 -29.60 -9.90
N ILE A 95 -1.87 -29.40 -8.85
CA ILE A 95 -1.39 -29.24 -7.47
C ILE A 95 -1.84 -30.42 -6.60
N GLN A 96 -0.87 -31.13 -6.05
CA GLN A 96 -1.12 -32.19 -5.08
C GLN A 96 -1.55 -31.59 -3.72
N LEU A 97 -2.63 -32.05 -3.11
CA LEU A 97 -3.13 -31.56 -1.81
C LEU A 97 -2.45 -32.25 -0.63
N GLY A 98 -1.94 -33.47 -0.85
CA GLY A 98 -1.39 -34.34 0.18
C GLY A 98 -2.32 -35.50 0.50
N HIS A 99 -1.75 -36.67 0.79
CA HIS A 99 -2.51 -37.90 1.04
C HIS A 99 -3.42 -37.86 2.27
N ASN A 100 -3.20 -36.90 3.18
CA ASN A 100 -3.98 -36.67 4.40
C ASN A 100 -5.07 -35.60 4.22
N VAL A 101 -5.35 -35.14 2.99
CA VAL A 101 -6.57 -34.37 2.70
C VAL A 101 -7.66 -35.34 2.29
N VAL A 102 -8.76 -35.35 3.06
CA VAL A 102 -9.90 -36.24 2.83
C VAL A 102 -11.09 -35.42 2.34
N ALA A 103 -11.45 -35.57 1.07
CA ALA A 103 -12.63 -34.92 0.49
C ALA A 103 -13.90 -35.66 0.91
N GLU A 104 -14.83 -34.93 1.57
CA GLU A 104 -16.11 -35.46 2.05
C GLU A 104 -17.27 -34.65 1.44
N PRO A 105 -18.18 -35.29 0.68
CA PRO A 105 -19.31 -34.60 0.06
C PRO A 105 -20.50 -34.34 0.99
N ASP A 106 -20.59 -35.02 2.15
CA ASP A 106 -21.64 -34.80 3.14
C ASP A 106 -21.17 -33.77 4.18
N LEU A 107 -21.85 -32.62 4.23
CA LEU A 107 -21.49 -31.52 5.14
C LEU A 107 -21.49 -31.96 6.61
N LEU A 108 -22.48 -32.76 7.05
CA LEU A 108 -22.60 -33.18 8.45
C LEU A 108 -21.53 -34.22 8.82
N LYS A 109 -21.15 -35.10 7.89
CA LYS A 109 -20.01 -35.99 8.09
C LYS A 109 -18.70 -35.22 8.12
N SER A 110 -18.55 -34.20 7.27
CA SER A 110 -17.29 -33.44 7.18
C SER A 110 -16.92 -32.73 8.48
N ILE A 111 -17.93 -32.22 9.21
CA ILE A 111 -17.73 -31.53 10.49
C ILE A 111 -17.77 -32.46 11.71
N LYS A 112 -17.97 -33.77 11.51
CA LYS A 112 -18.11 -34.71 12.62
C LYS A 112 -16.83 -34.73 13.45
N ASP A 113 -16.98 -34.46 14.75
CA ASP A 113 -15.89 -34.34 15.73
C ASP A 113 -14.87 -33.23 15.44
N ALA A 114 -15.13 -32.34 14.47
CA ALA A 114 -14.20 -31.26 14.13
C ALA A 114 -14.11 -30.23 15.28
N THR A 115 -12.88 -29.93 15.70
CA THR A 115 -12.60 -28.93 16.75
C THR A 115 -12.09 -27.61 16.15
N ALA A 116 -11.69 -27.61 14.88
CA ALA A 116 -11.27 -26.43 14.13
C ALA A 116 -11.97 -26.38 12.76
N LEU A 117 -12.81 -25.36 12.53
CA LEU A 117 -13.53 -25.14 11.27
C LEU A 117 -12.90 -23.98 10.48
N VAL A 118 -12.56 -24.23 9.22
CA VAL A 118 -12.02 -23.22 8.29
C VAL A 118 -13.06 -22.92 7.21
N PHE A 119 -13.72 -21.76 7.27
CA PHE A 119 -14.74 -21.36 6.30
C PHE A 119 -14.10 -20.66 5.09
N VAL A 120 -14.18 -21.27 3.91
CA VAL A 120 -13.54 -20.78 2.68
C VAL A 120 -14.40 -21.10 1.44
N LEU A 121 -15.56 -20.46 1.39
CA LEU A 121 -16.53 -20.57 0.31
C LEU A 121 -16.97 -19.20 -0.20
N PRO A 122 -17.51 -19.10 -1.43
CA PRO A 122 -18.21 -17.89 -1.88
C PRO A 122 -19.35 -17.55 -0.92
N HIS A 123 -19.44 -16.28 -0.49
CA HIS A 123 -20.30 -15.87 0.62
C HIS A 123 -21.79 -16.21 0.41
N GLN A 124 -22.27 -16.24 -0.84
CA GLN A 124 -23.66 -16.57 -1.16
C GLN A 124 -24.06 -17.98 -0.72
N PHE A 125 -23.11 -18.88 -0.49
CA PHE A 125 -23.36 -20.24 -0.01
C PHE A 125 -23.23 -20.38 1.51
N LEU A 126 -22.88 -19.31 2.24
CA LEU A 126 -22.73 -19.36 3.69
C LEU A 126 -24.07 -19.58 4.42
N PRO A 127 -25.17 -18.87 4.11
CA PRO A 127 -26.44 -19.09 4.82
C PRO A 127 -26.95 -20.54 4.81
N PRO A 128 -27.01 -21.26 3.67
CA PRO A 128 -27.47 -22.65 3.68
C PRO A 128 -26.52 -23.59 4.45
N VAL A 129 -25.21 -23.33 4.42
CA VAL A 129 -24.22 -24.09 5.20
C VAL A 129 -24.45 -23.90 6.70
N LEU A 130 -24.59 -22.65 7.17
CA LEU A 130 -24.83 -22.33 8.58
C LEU A 130 -26.15 -22.95 9.06
N ASN A 131 -27.22 -22.84 8.27
CA ASN A 131 -28.51 -23.46 8.60
C ASN A 131 -28.42 -24.97 8.77
N ALA A 132 -27.61 -25.66 7.96
CA ALA A 132 -27.46 -27.11 8.02
C ALA A 132 -26.70 -27.59 9.26
N ILE A 133 -25.72 -26.81 9.73
CA ILE A 133 -24.82 -27.19 10.85
C ILE A 133 -25.21 -26.56 12.19
N ARG A 134 -26.20 -25.66 12.21
CA ARG A 134 -26.69 -25.00 13.43
C ARG A 134 -27.09 -26.03 14.49
N GLY A 135 -26.56 -25.91 15.71
CA GLY A 135 -26.79 -26.85 16.80
C GLY A 135 -26.15 -28.23 16.62
N ARG A 136 -25.28 -28.41 15.61
CA ARG A 136 -24.53 -29.66 15.34
C ARG A 136 -23.03 -29.50 15.57
N VAL A 137 -22.57 -28.30 15.93
CA VAL A 137 -21.17 -27.98 16.22
C VAL A 137 -20.97 -27.90 17.72
N SER A 138 -19.84 -28.41 18.23
CA SER A 138 -19.50 -28.30 19.66
C SER A 138 -19.24 -26.85 20.04
N HIS A 139 -19.64 -26.44 21.25
CA HIS A 139 -19.33 -25.10 21.77
C HIS A 139 -17.82 -24.88 21.99
N LEU A 140 -17.03 -25.96 22.06
CA LEU A 140 -15.57 -25.94 22.13
C LEU A 140 -14.89 -25.83 20.76
N THR A 141 -15.66 -25.93 19.66
CA THR A 141 -15.13 -25.78 18.31
C THR A 141 -14.73 -24.33 18.06
N ARG A 142 -13.60 -24.10 17.40
CA ARG A 142 -13.15 -22.76 16.97
C ARG A 142 -13.30 -22.63 15.47
N ALA A 143 -13.65 -21.43 15.01
CA ALA A 143 -13.77 -21.13 13.59
C ALA A 143 -12.76 -20.08 13.13
N VAL A 144 -12.41 -20.14 11.85
CA VAL A 144 -11.73 -19.06 11.14
C VAL A 144 -12.37 -18.87 9.77
N SER A 145 -12.68 -17.62 9.42
CA SER A 145 -13.24 -17.26 8.13
C SER A 145 -12.19 -16.68 7.20
N LEU A 146 -12.13 -17.23 6.00
CA LEU A 146 -11.35 -16.73 4.86
C LEU A 146 -12.29 -16.14 3.79
N ILE A 147 -13.58 -15.98 4.11
CA ILE A 147 -14.59 -15.46 3.21
C ILE A 147 -14.38 -13.95 3.06
N LYS A 148 -14.12 -13.50 1.83
CA LYS A 148 -14.00 -12.08 1.48
C LYS A 148 -15.37 -11.52 1.07
N GLY A 149 -15.85 -10.52 1.81
CA GLY A 149 -17.10 -9.79 1.57
C GLY A 149 -17.72 -9.32 2.88
N VAL A 150 -18.89 -8.72 2.77
CA VAL A 150 -19.73 -8.28 3.90
C VAL A 150 -21.19 -8.64 3.61
N GLU A 151 -21.99 -8.74 4.65
CA GLU A 151 -23.44 -8.86 4.53
C GLU A 151 -24.08 -7.51 4.85
N VAL A 152 -24.97 -7.02 3.97
CA VAL A 152 -25.68 -5.76 4.15
C VAL A 152 -27.19 -6.00 4.13
N GLU A 153 -27.86 -5.55 5.19
CA GLU A 153 -29.30 -5.59 5.35
C GLU A 153 -29.81 -4.20 5.78
N GLY A 154 -30.27 -3.41 4.81
CA GLY A 154 -30.67 -2.02 5.04
C GLY A 154 -29.52 -1.19 5.63
N ALA A 155 -29.69 -0.64 6.83
CA ALA A 155 -28.68 0.16 7.53
C ALA A 155 -27.71 -0.68 8.41
N LYS A 156 -27.79 -2.02 8.33
CA LYS A 156 -26.91 -2.94 9.04
C LYS A 156 -25.90 -3.55 8.09
N ILE A 157 -24.64 -3.54 8.50
CA ILE A 157 -23.54 -4.21 7.81
C ILE A 157 -22.87 -5.16 8.81
N SER A 158 -22.62 -6.40 8.41
CA SER A 158 -22.05 -7.46 9.25
C SER A 158 -20.85 -8.11 8.56
N THR A 159 -19.83 -8.46 9.35
CA THR A 159 -18.71 -9.27 8.86
C THR A 159 -19.04 -10.76 8.96
N PHE A 160 -18.51 -11.59 8.06
CA PHE A 160 -18.78 -13.03 8.12
C PHE A 160 -18.27 -13.73 9.38
N PRO A 161 -17.13 -13.35 9.99
CA PRO A 161 -16.78 -13.81 11.34
C PRO A 161 -17.89 -13.54 12.36
N THR A 162 -18.48 -12.34 12.35
CA THR A 162 -19.60 -11.99 13.24
C THR A 162 -20.83 -12.84 12.95
N VAL A 163 -21.19 -13.02 11.68
CA VAL A 163 -22.33 -13.86 11.27
C VAL A 163 -22.13 -15.30 11.74
N ILE A 164 -20.98 -15.93 11.42
CA ILE A 164 -20.63 -17.29 11.83
C ILE A 164 -20.69 -17.43 13.36
N SER A 165 -20.12 -16.47 14.09
CA SER A 165 -20.11 -16.51 15.55
C SER A 165 -21.51 -16.45 16.13
N SER A 166 -22.36 -15.55 15.61
CA SER A 166 -23.75 -15.41 16.06
C SER A 166 -24.61 -16.64 15.77
N GLU A 167 -24.37 -17.29 14.63
CA GLU A 167 -25.17 -18.40 14.13
C GLU A 167 -24.82 -19.74 14.76
N LEU A 168 -23.53 -19.94 15.06
CA LEU A 168 -23.02 -21.21 15.60
C LEU A 168 -22.71 -21.16 17.09
N GLY A 169 -22.66 -19.98 17.70
CA GLY A 169 -22.33 -19.82 19.12
C GLY A 169 -20.88 -20.16 19.46
N ILE A 170 -19.97 -20.00 18.50
CA ILE A 170 -18.52 -20.28 18.65
C ILE A 170 -17.68 -19.07 18.24
N PRO A 171 -16.46 -18.88 18.79
CA PRO A 171 -15.58 -17.81 18.34
C PRO A 171 -15.13 -18.03 16.89
N CYS A 172 -15.10 -16.94 16.11
CA CYS A 172 -14.64 -16.95 14.73
C CYS A 172 -13.55 -15.91 14.49
N SER A 173 -12.35 -16.37 14.15
CA SER A 173 -11.22 -15.56 13.67
C SER A 173 -11.38 -15.20 12.18
N ALA A 174 -10.54 -14.31 11.67
CA ALA A 174 -10.50 -13.95 10.25
C ALA A 174 -9.07 -14.10 9.68
N LEU A 175 -8.94 -14.58 8.44
CA LEU A 175 -7.66 -14.62 7.74
C LEU A 175 -7.81 -13.97 6.36
N SER A 176 -7.06 -12.89 6.13
CA SER A 176 -7.06 -12.15 4.85
C SER A 176 -5.68 -11.58 4.55
N GLY A 177 -5.35 -11.33 3.28
CA GLY A 177 -4.02 -10.90 2.86
C GLY A 177 -3.88 -10.83 1.34
N ALA A 178 -2.73 -10.33 0.89
CA ALA A 178 -2.32 -10.30 -0.51
C ALA A 178 -2.01 -11.72 -1.04
N ASN A 179 -3.06 -12.44 -1.44
CA ASN A 179 -2.98 -13.89 -1.64
C ASN A 179 -3.78 -14.44 -2.83
N ILE A 180 -3.53 -13.93 -4.04
CA ILE A 180 -4.14 -14.48 -5.27
C ILE A 180 -3.73 -15.95 -5.46
N ALA A 181 -4.72 -16.84 -5.40
CA ALA A 181 -4.55 -18.29 -5.42
C ALA A 181 -3.83 -18.85 -6.68
N ASN A 182 -4.06 -18.22 -7.83
CA ASN A 182 -3.57 -18.64 -9.14
C ASN A 182 -2.15 -18.17 -9.47
N GLU A 183 -1.43 -17.52 -8.55
CA GLU A 183 0.03 -17.35 -8.69
C GLU A 183 0.69 -18.71 -8.41
N GLY A 184 0.50 -19.61 -9.38
CA GLY A 184 0.89 -21.01 -9.33
C GLY A 184 2.36 -21.08 -8.98
N LYS A 185 2.64 -21.68 -7.81
CA LYS A 185 3.94 -21.93 -7.15
C LYS A 185 4.05 -21.41 -5.70
N LEU A 186 3.10 -20.62 -5.21
CA LEU A 186 3.16 -20.05 -3.84
C LEU A 186 3.17 -21.07 -2.67
N PHE A 187 2.63 -22.28 -2.88
CA PHE A 187 2.41 -23.29 -1.83
C PHE A 187 3.28 -24.56 -1.96
N PHE A 188 4.42 -24.45 -2.63
CA PHE A 188 5.30 -25.59 -2.91
C PHE A 188 6.48 -25.61 -1.96
N ASP A 189 6.47 -26.57 -1.02
CA ASP A 189 7.67 -27.02 -0.33
C ASP A 189 8.15 -28.29 -1.07
N ILE A 190 9.07 -28.12 -2.03
CA ILE A 190 9.59 -29.24 -2.86
C ILE A 190 10.45 -30.20 -2.03
N SER A 191 10.87 -29.82 -0.81
CA SER A 191 11.63 -30.69 0.09
C SER A 191 10.89 -31.99 0.47
N LEU A 192 9.58 -32.06 0.21
CA LEU A 192 8.73 -33.24 0.44
C LEU A 192 8.41 -34.04 -0.83
N CYS A 193 8.88 -33.62 -2.01
CA CYS A 193 8.58 -34.27 -3.28
C CYS A 193 9.77 -35.14 -3.75
N ASN A 194 9.81 -36.41 -3.32
CA ASN A 194 10.80 -37.40 -3.76
C ASN A 194 10.73 -37.76 -5.27
N ALA A 195 9.82 -37.15 -6.05
CA ALA A 195 9.52 -37.54 -7.43
C ALA A 195 10.19 -36.69 -8.52
N CYS A 196 10.92 -35.61 -8.21
CA CYS A 196 11.47 -34.69 -9.21
C CYS A 196 12.90 -35.04 -9.70
N PHE A 197 13.25 -36.33 -9.85
CA PHE A 197 14.55 -36.76 -10.38
C PHE A 197 14.72 -36.65 -11.91
N LEU A 198 13.71 -36.16 -12.65
CA LEU A 198 13.72 -36.11 -14.12
C LEU A 198 13.70 -34.69 -14.73
N ALA A 199 13.66 -33.63 -13.92
CA ALA A 199 13.77 -32.26 -14.43
C ALA A 199 15.24 -31.88 -14.66
N ARG A 200 15.54 -31.20 -15.78
CA ARG A 200 16.91 -30.75 -16.09
C ARG A 200 17.37 -29.74 -15.03
N PRO A 201 18.67 -29.61 -14.73
CA PRO A 201 19.17 -28.69 -13.70
C PRO A 201 18.79 -27.21 -13.92
N HIS A 202 18.47 -26.80 -15.15
CA HIS A 202 18.01 -25.45 -15.48
C HIS A 202 16.51 -25.21 -15.25
N ASP A 203 15.70 -26.26 -15.06
CA ASP A 203 14.26 -26.16 -14.76
C ASP A 203 13.98 -26.21 -13.24
N LEU A 204 15.02 -26.35 -12.41
CA LEU A 204 14.99 -26.47 -10.95
C LEU A 204 15.56 -25.22 -10.25
N VAL A 205 15.17 -24.02 -10.69
CA VAL A 205 15.31 -22.84 -9.83
C VAL A 205 14.30 -23.01 -8.70
N ALA A 206 14.75 -23.54 -7.57
CA ALA A 206 13.95 -23.64 -6.35
C ALA A 206 13.39 -22.24 -6.00
N GLU A 207 12.09 -22.22 -5.73
CA GLU A 207 11.20 -21.09 -5.83
C GLU A 207 11.07 -20.34 -4.50
N ASP A 208 11.89 -19.31 -4.31
CA ASP A 208 11.86 -18.40 -3.15
C ASP A 208 10.72 -17.35 -3.24
N LYS A 209 9.49 -17.78 -3.53
CA LYS A 209 8.30 -16.89 -3.51
C LYS A 209 7.60 -16.99 -2.17
N PHE A 210 7.15 -15.86 -1.63
CA PHE A 210 6.33 -15.83 -0.42
C PHE A 210 5.14 -14.88 -0.56
N CYS A 211 4.14 -15.05 0.30
CA CYS A 211 3.16 -14.02 0.57
C CYS A 211 2.90 -13.89 2.07
N GLU A 212 2.30 -12.76 2.44
CA GLU A 212 1.88 -12.48 3.80
C GLU A 212 0.35 -12.51 3.90
N SER A 213 -0.15 -13.04 5.00
CA SER A 213 -1.54 -12.94 5.39
C SER A 213 -1.65 -12.47 6.83
N THR A 214 -2.72 -11.74 7.12
CA THR A 214 -3.05 -11.25 8.45
C THR A 214 -4.14 -12.12 9.05
N LEU A 215 -3.88 -12.64 10.25
CA LEU A 215 -4.83 -13.38 11.06
C LEU A 215 -5.37 -12.46 12.16
N GLY A 216 -6.64 -12.08 12.03
CA GLY A 216 -7.37 -11.40 13.10
C GLY A 216 -7.94 -12.44 14.05
N VAL A 217 -7.56 -12.37 15.33
CA VAL A 217 -8.14 -13.21 16.39
C VAL A 217 -8.96 -12.37 17.36
N PRO A 218 -10.06 -12.91 17.90
CA PRO A 218 -10.79 -12.27 18.97
C PRO A 218 -9.91 -12.10 20.22
N PRO A 219 -10.07 -11.01 20.99
CA PRO A 219 -9.43 -10.90 22.30
C PRO A 219 -9.94 -11.99 23.24
N ALA A 220 -9.06 -12.52 24.08
CA ALA A 220 -9.45 -13.49 25.10
C ALA A 220 -10.48 -12.85 26.06
N PRO A 221 -11.55 -13.57 26.47
CA PRO A 221 -12.56 -13.01 27.37
C PRO A 221 -11.93 -12.54 28.69
N MET A 222 -12.17 -11.29 29.08
CA MET A 222 -11.53 -10.64 30.24
C MET A 222 -12.19 -10.94 31.61
N THR A 223 -13.31 -11.67 31.67
CA THR A 223 -14.21 -11.63 32.84
C THR A 223 -14.71 -12.97 33.40
N THR A 224 -13.90 -14.01 33.40
CA THR A 224 -14.10 -15.18 34.28
C THR A 224 -12.74 -15.68 34.79
N PRO A 225 -12.65 -16.26 36.01
CA PRO A 225 -11.55 -17.19 36.32
C PRO A 225 -11.48 -18.19 35.16
N PRO A 226 -10.30 -18.76 34.79
CA PRO A 226 -10.24 -19.69 33.67
C PRO A 226 -11.34 -20.74 33.85
N ASP A 227 -12.38 -20.68 33.00
CA ASP A 227 -13.43 -21.68 32.98
C ASP A 227 -12.75 -23.05 32.87
N GLU A 228 -13.36 -24.10 33.39
CA GLU A 228 -12.85 -25.46 33.19
C GLU A 228 -12.60 -25.77 31.69
N ASP A 229 -13.32 -25.07 30.80
CA ASP A 229 -13.17 -25.08 29.34
C ASP A 229 -11.92 -24.38 28.79
N ALA A 230 -11.41 -23.32 29.45
CA ALA A 230 -10.14 -22.70 29.06
C ALA A 230 -8.94 -23.63 29.37
N GLN A 231 -9.13 -24.60 30.28
CA GLN A 231 -8.15 -25.66 30.57
C GLN A 231 -8.26 -26.87 29.63
N LEU A 232 -9.31 -26.94 28.80
CA LEU A 232 -9.53 -28.03 27.83
C LEU A 232 -8.73 -27.86 26.54
N HIS A 233 -8.39 -26.62 26.15
CA HIS A 233 -7.53 -26.35 24.99
C HIS A 233 -6.08 -26.10 25.42
N ALA A 234 -5.13 -26.85 24.86
CA ALA A 234 -3.71 -26.67 25.16
C ALA A 234 -3.09 -25.41 24.54
N PHE A 235 -3.75 -24.79 23.56
CA PHE A 235 -3.25 -23.65 22.81
C PHE A 235 -4.30 -22.54 22.67
N SER A 236 -3.86 -21.30 22.76
CA SER A 236 -4.68 -20.11 22.42
C SER A 236 -5.08 -20.11 20.94
N GLU A 237 -6.15 -19.38 20.58
CA GLU A 237 -6.61 -19.29 19.18
C GLU A 237 -5.52 -18.80 18.22
N SER A 238 -4.75 -17.78 18.64
CA SER A 238 -3.64 -17.25 17.86
C SER A 238 -2.59 -18.33 17.58
N GLN A 239 -2.20 -19.10 18.58
CA GLN A 239 -1.24 -20.19 18.44
C GLN A 239 -1.78 -21.31 17.55
N LEU A 240 -3.05 -21.68 17.70
CA LEU A 240 -3.69 -22.70 16.86
C LEU A 240 -3.63 -22.32 15.38
N TRP A 241 -4.23 -21.17 15.03
CA TRP A 241 -4.37 -20.76 13.64
C TRP A 241 -3.02 -20.39 13.02
N HIS A 242 -2.12 -19.78 13.78
CA HIS A 242 -0.76 -19.53 13.33
C HIS A 242 -0.03 -20.85 13.01
N ARG A 243 -0.06 -21.85 13.90
CA ARG A 243 0.55 -23.16 13.62
C ARG A 243 -0.11 -23.90 12.45
N LEU A 244 -1.41 -23.73 12.25
CA LEU A 244 -2.14 -24.36 11.15
C LEU A 244 -1.77 -23.75 9.78
N PHE A 245 -1.58 -22.43 9.70
CA PHE A 245 -1.37 -21.74 8.42
C PHE A 245 0.06 -21.33 8.12
N GLN A 246 0.89 -21.02 9.13
CA GLN A 246 2.26 -20.55 8.90
C GLN A 246 3.10 -21.57 8.12
N THR A 247 3.76 -21.11 7.06
CA THR A 247 4.83 -21.84 6.36
C THR A 247 6.00 -20.90 6.06
N ASN A 248 7.05 -21.39 5.38
CA ASN A 248 8.15 -20.53 4.92
C ASN A 248 7.70 -19.56 3.81
N THR A 249 6.71 -19.96 3.01
CA THR A 249 6.19 -19.21 1.84
C THR A 249 4.83 -18.56 2.10
N PHE A 250 4.13 -18.93 3.16
CA PHE A 250 2.85 -18.36 3.60
C PHE A 250 3.00 -17.83 5.03
N ARG A 251 3.37 -16.55 5.15
CA ARG A 251 3.69 -15.91 6.43
C ARG A 251 2.45 -15.31 7.07
N ILE A 252 2.24 -15.56 8.35
CA ILE A 252 1.07 -15.13 9.11
C ILE A 252 1.48 -14.06 10.12
N ARG A 253 0.90 -12.87 10.01
CA ARG A 253 0.96 -11.84 11.07
C ARG A 253 -0.34 -11.87 11.86
N VAL A 254 -0.24 -11.93 13.18
CA VAL A 254 -1.41 -12.01 14.06
C VAL A 254 -1.76 -10.64 14.62
N VAL A 255 -3.03 -10.26 14.54
CA VAL A 255 -3.57 -9.00 15.09
C VAL A 255 -4.84 -9.27 15.92
N GLN A 256 -5.14 -8.34 16.83
CA GLN A 256 -6.33 -8.36 17.68
C GLN A 256 -7.44 -7.47 17.08
N ASP A 257 -7.73 -7.69 15.79
CA ASP A 257 -8.69 -6.91 15.00
C ASP A 257 -9.33 -7.80 13.92
N VAL A 258 -10.31 -8.61 14.32
CA VAL A 258 -11.03 -9.55 13.43
C VAL A 258 -11.82 -8.79 12.37
N GLU A 259 -12.54 -7.74 12.78
CA GLU A 259 -13.40 -6.96 11.89
C GLU A 259 -12.56 -6.25 10.82
N GLY A 260 -11.45 -5.60 11.21
CA GLY A 260 -10.57 -4.89 10.29
C GLY A 260 -9.97 -5.83 9.25
N VAL A 261 -9.48 -7.01 9.66
CA VAL A 261 -8.93 -8.02 8.74
C VAL A 261 -9.98 -8.48 7.71
N CYS A 262 -11.22 -8.70 8.15
CA CYS A 262 -12.30 -9.10 7.26
C CYS A 262 -12.71 -7.98 6.29
N LEU A 263 -12.90 -6.76 6.81
CA LEU A 263 -13.34 -5.60 6.04
C LEU A 263 -12.34 -5.20 4.97
N CYS A 264 -11.03 -5.25 5.26
CA CYS A 264 -10.01 -5.02 4.25
C CYS A 264 -10.15 -5.98 3.06
N GLY A 265 -10.33 -7.28 3.33
CA GLY A 265 -10.53 -8.29 2.29
C GLY A 265 -11.83 -8.12 1.52
N GLY A 266 -12.90 -7.71 2.19
CA GLY A 266 -14.25 -7.57 1.62
C GLY A 266 -14.41 -6.34 0.72
N LEU A 267 -13.83 -5.20 1.10
CA LEU A 267 -14.14 -3.91 0.47
C LEU A 267 -13.11 -3.47 -0.58
N LYS A 268 -11.88 -4.01 -0.55
CA LYS A 268 -10.80 -3.69 -1.53
C LYS A 268 -11.21 -3.83 -2.99
N ASN A 269 -12.16 -4.71 -3.30
CA ASN A 269 -12.58 -5.00 -4.67
C ASN A 269 -13.21 -3.79 -5.36
N VAL A 270 -13.82 -2.87 -4.59
CA VAL A 270 -14.36 -1.60 -5.09
C VAL A 270 -13.22 -0.68 -5.55
N ILE A 271 -12.15 -0.60 -4.76
CA ILE A 271 -10.93 0.16 -5.11
C ILE A 271 -10.24 -0.45 -6.34
N ALA A 272 -10.24 -1.78 -6.46
CA ALA A 272 -9.70 -2.47 -7.63
C ALA A 272 -10.48 -2.14 -8.92
N LEU A 273 -11.80 -1.94 -8.86
CA LEU A 273 -12.58 -1.44 -10.00
C LEU A 273 -12.13 -0.03 -10.40
N ALA A 274 -12.00 0.88 -9.44
CA ALA A 274 -11.53 2.25 -9.71
C ALA A 274 -10.16 2.26 -10.39
N ALA A 275 -9.23 1.43 -9.91
CA ALA A 275 -7.91 1.25 -10.52
C ALA A 275 -8.01 0.70 -11.95
N GLY A 276 -8.92 -0.25 -12.20
CA GLY A 276 -9.16 -0.78 -13.55
C GLY A 276 -9.77 0.24 -14.51
N PHE A 277 -10.73 1.06 -14.05
CA PHE A 277 -11.26 2.17 -14.86
C PHE A 277 -10.15 3.16 -15.23
N SER A 278 -9.28 3.50 -14.27
CA SER A 278 -8.10 4.34 -14.53
C SER A 278 -7.14 3.73 -15.55
N ASP A 279 -6.88 2.42 -15.49
CA ASP A 279 -6.06 1.70 -16.47
C ASP A 279 -6.71 1.76 -17.87
N GLY A 280 -8.03 1.54 -17.93
CA GLY A 280 -8.80 1.56 -19.18
C GLY A 280 -8.83 2.93 -19.85
N LEU A 281 -8.86 4.00 -19.06
CA LEU A 281 -8.82 5.39 -19.53
C LEU A 281 -7.40 5.89 -19.87
N GLY A 282 -6.37 5.12 -19.51
CA GLY A 282 -4.98 5.48 -19.80
C GLY A 282 -4.42 6.62 -18.94
N TRP A 283 -4.95 6.84 -17.74
CA TRP A 283 -4.54 7.94 -16.83
C TRP A 283 -3.15 7.77 -16.20
N GLY A 284 -2.46 6.66 -16.46
CA GLY A 284 -1.10 6.42 -15.98
C GLY A 284 -0.98 6.03 -14.50
N SER A 285 0.25 5.78 -14.08
CA SER A 285 0.58 5.21 -12.76
C SER A 285 0.41 6.16 -11.58
N ASN A 286 0.47 7.49 -11.80
CA ASN A 286 0.28 8.48 -10.74
C ASN A 286 -1.19 8.55 -10.33
N SER A 287 -2.09 8.70 -11.30
CA SER A 287 -3.54 8.67 -11.10
C SER A 287 -3.96 7.37 -10.41
N LYS A 288 -3.41 6.23 -10.85
CA LYS A 288 -3.65 4.93 -10.23
C LYS A 288 -3.19 4.88 -8.77
N ALA A 289 -2.01 5.42 -8.45
CA ALA A 289 -1.52 5.48 -7.07
C ALA A 289 -2.36 6.41 -6.18
N ALA A 290 -2.81 7.55 -6.72
CA ALA A 290 -3.75 8.43 -6.03
C ALA A 290 -5.07 7.71 -5.73
N ILE A 291 -5.64 6.96 -6.69
CA ILE A 291 -6.84 6.14 -6.48
C ILE A 291 -6.64 5.09 -5.39
N MET A 292 -5.51 4.36 -5.41
CA MET A 292 -5.21 3.36 -4.38
C MET A 292 -5.09 4.00 -2.99
N ARG A 293 -4.44 5.15 -2.88
CA ARG A 293 -4.27 5.89 -1.63
C ARG A 293 -5.60 6.47 -1.11
N ILE A 294 -6.38 7.12 -1.97
CA ILE A 294 -7.71 7.63 -1.63
C ILE A 294 -8.60 6.47 -1.17
N GLY A 295 -8.62 5.36 -1.90
CA GLY A 295 -9.40 4.17 -1.55
C GLY A 295 -8.98 3.55 -0.22
N LEU A 296 -7.68 3.48 0.06
CA LEU A 296 -7.17 3.01 1.35
C LEU A 296 -7.67 3.90 2.50
N LEU A 297 -7.66 5.22 2.34
CA LEU A 297 -8.14 6.13 3.38
C LEU A 297 -9.67 6.09 3.54
N GLU A 298 -10.43 6.07 2.44
CA GLU A 298 -11.88 5.92 2.53
C GLU A 298 -12.28 4.60 3.19
N LEU A 299 -11.57 3.51 2.88
CA LEU A 299 -11.75 2.23 3.55
C LEU A 299 -11.46 2.30 5.06
N LYS A 300 -10.30 2.86 5.44
CA LYS A 300 -9.91 3.05 6.84
C LYS A 300 -10.98 3.87 7.59
N ASP A 301 -11.35 5.03 7.05
CA ASP A 301 -12.30 5.94 7.66
C ASP A 301 -13.69 5.29 7.79
N PHE A 302 -14.14 4.58 6.75
CA PHE A 302 -15.40 3.82 6.76
C PHE A 302 -15.42 2.80 7.89
N CYS A 303 -14.35 2.02 8.02
CA CYS A 303 -14.28 0.97 9.02
C CYS A 303 -14.20 1.55 10.45
N LEU A 304 -13.39 2.60 10.66
CA LEU A 304 -13.32 3.26 11.97
C LEU A 304 -14.65 3.91 12.37
N GLU A 305 -15.41 4.43 11.41
CA GLU A 305 -16.71 5.05 11.66
C GLU A 305 -17.80 4.02 12.02
N PHE A 306 -17.90 2.93 11.26
CA PHE A 306 -19.01 1.96 11.38
C PHE A 306 -18.66 0.69 12.18
N PHE A 307 -17.38 0.44 12.43
CA PHE A 307 -16.87 -0.70 13.20
C PHE A 307 -15.84 -0.23 14.24
N PRO A 308 -16.30 0.27 15.41
CA PRO A 308 -15.43 0.89 16.40
C PRO A 308 -14.35 -0.03 17.00
N SER A 309 -14.46 -1.35 16.79
CA SER A 309 -13.44 -2.31 17.24
C SER A 309 -12.19 -2.34 16.35
N THR A 310 -12.28 -1.75 15.15
CA THR A 310 -11.21 -1.73 14.15
C THR A 310 -10.09 -0.77 14.50
N ARG A 311 -8.89 -1.02 13.95
CA ARG A 311 -7.68 -0.23 14.19
C ARG A 311 -7.10 0.29 12.89
N ALA A 312 -6.69 1.57 12.87
CA ALA A 312 -6.05 2.20 11.71
C ALA A 312 -4.83 1.40 11.20
N SER A 313 -4.01 0.86 12.11
CA SER A 313 -2.83 0.04 11.78
C SER A 313 -3.17 -1.20 10.94
N THR A 314 -4.34 -1.81 11.13
CA THR A 314 -4.78 -2.97 10.35
C THR A 314 -4.94 -2.65 8.85
N PHE A 315 -5.32 -1.41 8.52
CA PHE A 315 -5.46 -0.97 7.13
C PHE A 315 -4.13 -0.52 6.54
N LEU A 316 -3.37 0.25 7.32
CA LEU A 316 -2.19 0.97 6.84
C LEU A 316 -0.90 0.15 6.89
N GLU A 317 -0.81 -0.77 7.84
CA GLU A 317 0.42 -1.54 8.08
C GLU A 317 0.27 -2.99 7.62
N GLU A 318 -0.88 -3.63 7.83
CA GLU A 318 -1.00 -5.08 7.64
C GLU A 318 -1.22 -5.53 6.19
N SER A 319 -0.86 -6.80 5.91
CA SER A 319 -1.01 -7.39 4.57
C SER A 319 -2.48 -7.40 4.10
N CYS A 320 -3.43 -7.66 5.00
CA CYS A 320 -4.85 -7.61 4.64
C CYS A 320 -5.29 -6.25 4.10
N GLY A 321 -4.68 -5.15 4.55
CA GLY A 321 -5.00 -3.78 4.13
C GLY A 321 -4.21 -3.36 2.90
N VAL A 322 -3.13 -2.59 3.12
CA VAL A 322 -2.36 -1.95 2.04
C VAL A 322 -1.86 -2.94 0.99
N ALA A 323 -1.34 -4.11 1.39
CA ALA A 323 -0.80 -5.08 0.43
C ALA A 323 -1.88 -5.77 -0.41
N ASP A 324 -3.02 -6.15 0.19
CA ASP A 324 -4.10 -6.79 -0.56
C ASP A 324 -4.78 -5.80 -1.53
N ILE A 325 -4.87 -4.51 -1.18
CA ILE A 325 -5.29 -3.45 -2.11
C ILE A 325 -4.29 -3.34 -3.27
N MET A 326 -2.98 -3.24 -3.00
CA MET A 326 -1.94 -3.19 -4.03
C MET A 326 -2.09 -4.35 -5.02
N THR A 327 -2.08 -5.58 -4.52
CA THR A 327 -2.20 -6.79 -5.34
C THR A 327 -3.49 -6.76 -6.17
N SER A 328 -4.62 -6.39 -5.57
CA SER A 328 -5.91 -6.35 -6.27
C SER A 328 -5.97 -5.31 -7.37
N CYS A 329 -5.36 -4.14 -7.16
CA CYS A 329 -5.30 -3.04 -8.12
C CYS A 329 -4.25 -3.27 -9.22
N LEU A 330 -3.26 -4.14 -9.01
CA LEU A 330 -2.23 -4.46 -10.01
C LEU A 330 -2.61 -5.62 -10.91
N SER A 331 -3.14 -6.71 -10.35
CA SER A 331 -3.32 -7.99 -11.06
C SER A 331 -4.69 -8.64 -10.79
N GLY A 332 -5.55 -8.01 -10.01
CA GLY A 332 -6.84 -8.57 -9.63
C GLY A 332 -7.86 -8.66 -10.78
N ARG A 333 -8.81 -9.60 -10.64
CA ARG A 333 -9.92 -9.82 -11.60
C ARG A 333 -10.83 -8.59 -11.72
N ASN A 334 -11.16 -7.93 -10.61
CA ASN A 334 -11.96 -6.70 -10.61
C ASN A 334 -11.31 -5.59 -11.45
N ARG A 335 -10.01 -5.35 -11.26
CA ARG A 335 -9.23 -4.41 -12.06
C ARG A 335 -9.24 -4.78 -13.55
N LEU A 336 -8.98 -6.05 -13.87
CA LEU A 336 -8.96 -6.53 -15.26
C LEU A 336 -10.31 -6.31 -15.96
N ILE A 337 -11.41 -6.72 -15.35
CA ILE A 337 -12.73 -6.57 -15.96
C ILE A 337 -13.10 -5.08 -16.10
N ALA A 338 -12.80 -4.25 -15.10
CA ALA A 338 -13.05 -2.80 -15.19
C ALA A 338 -12.22 -2.11 -16.29
N GLU A 339 -10.96 -2.50 -16.48
CA GLU A 339 -10.14 -2.01 -17.59
C GLU A 339 -10.74 -2.41 -18.95
N MET A 340 -11.12 -3.68 -19.09
CA MET A 340 -11.72 -4.19 -20.32
C MET A 340 -13.05 -3.51 -20.62
N MET A 341 -13.89 -3.31 -19.60
CA MET A 341 -15.16 -2.59 -19.69
C MET A 341 -14.99 -1.23 -20.37
N VAL A 342 -13.95 -0.46 -20.00
CA VAL A 342 -13.63 0.82 -20.64
C VAL A 342 -13.12 0.61 -22.07
N LYS A 343 -12.13 -0.27 -22.27
CA LYS A 343 -11.47 -0.47 -23.57
C LYS A 343 -12.40 -1.03 -24.65
N THR A 344 -13.35 -1.88 -24.28
CA THR A 344 -14.32 -2.47 -25.22
C THR A 344 -15.51 -1.56 -25.47
N GLY A 345 -15.56 -0.36 -24.89
CA GLY A 345 -16.71 0.53 -25.02
C GLY A 345 -17.99 -0.05 -24.42
N LYS A 346 -17.89 -1.07 -23.55
CA LYS A 346 -19.03 -1.58 -22.77
C LYS A 346 -19.38 -0.64 -21.62
N VAL A 347 -18.44 0.22 -21.20
CA VAL A 347 -18.70 1.50 -20.50
C VAL A 347 -19.15 2.57 -21.49
N GLY A 348 -18.72 2.48 -22.75
CA GLY A 348 -18.88 3.46 -23.83
C GLY A 348 -20.30 3.79 -24.30
N LEU A 349 -21.35 3.09 -23.85
CA LEU A 349 -22.72 3.61 -23.94
C LEU A 349 -22.94 4.85 -23.05
N ILE A 350 -22.01 5.14 -22.13
CA ILE A 350 -21.95 6.34 -21.27
C ILE A 350 -21.17 7.48 -21.96
N PHE A 351 -20.15 7.20 -22.79
CA PHE A 351 -19.34 8.24 -23.46
C PHE A 351 -19.81 8.60 -24.88
N ALA A 352 -20.47 7.68 -25.61
CA ALA A 352 -20.96 7.93 -26.98
C ALA A 352 -22.19 8.86 -27.07
N ARG A 353 -22.71 9.35 -25.94
CA ARG A 353 -23.94 10.16 -25.86
C ARG A 353 -23.75 11.66 -25.70
N LEU A 354 -22.51 12.13 -25.79
CA LEU A 354 -22.24 13.57 -25.91
C LEU A 354 -22.60 14.14 -27.29
N PHE A 355 -22.91 13.30 -28.30
CA PHE A 355 -23.11 13.78 -29.68
C PHE A 355 -24.39 13.34 -30.41
N ASN A 356 -25.19 12.39 -29.91
CA ASN A 356 -26.43 12.00 -30.61
C ASN A 356 -27.56 11.58 -29.64
N SER A 357 -28.68 12.29 -29.74
CA SER A 357 -29.91 12.16 -28.96
C SER A 357 -30.63 10.83 -29.22
N VAL A 358 -30.33 9.80 -28.44
CA VAL A 358 -31.05 8.51 -28.42
C VAL A 358 -31.46 8.20 -26.97
N PRO A 359 -32.60 7.55 -26.66
CA PRO A 359 -32.95 7.14 -25.28
C PRO A 359 -32.08 5.97 -24.78
N ILE A 360 -31.72 5.86 -23.48
CA ILE A 360 -30.96 4.71 -22.91
C ILE A 360 -31.87 3.78 -22.09
N THR A 361 -31.46 2.50 -22.02
CA THR A 361 -31.90 1.41 -21.13
C THR A 361 -30.66 0.86 -20.35
N PRO A 362 -30.73 -0.18 -19.47
CA PRO A 362 -29.74 -0.45 -18.40
C PRO A 362 -28.58 -1.43 -18.76
N TRP A 363 -27.55 -0.98 -19.49
CA TRP A 363 -26.52 -1.88 -20.09
C TRP A 363 -25.18 -2.06 -19.32
N ALA A 364 -24.82 -1.21 -18.35
CA ALA A 364 -23.48 -1.29 -17.70
C ALA A 364 -23.30 -2.59 -16.89
N TRP A 365 -24.32 -3.00 -16.13
CA TRP A 365 -24.32 -4.25 -15.37
C TRP A 365 -24.29 -5.50 -16.26
N GLN A 366 -24.96 -5.44 -17.42
CA GLN A 366 -24.94 -6.52 -18.40
C GLN A 366 -23.54 -6.71 -18.99
N GLY A 367 -22.81 -5.61 -19.25
CA GLY A 367 -21.41 -5.66 -19.68
C GLY A 367 -20.48 -6.38 -18.69
N PHE A 368 -20.68 -6.18 -17.38
CA PHE A 368 -19.94 -6.91 -16.34
C PHE A 368 -20.23 -8.41 -16.37
N ARG A 369 -21.49 -8.83 -16.55
CA ARG A 369 -21.85 -10.26 -16.63
C ARG A 369 -21.27 -10.93 -17.86
N GLU A 370 -21.35 -10.27 -19.01
CA GLU A 370 -20.80 -10.80 -20.26
C GLU A 370 -19.27 -11.00 -20.15
N LEU A 371 -18.55 -10.02 -19.61
CA LEU A 371 -17.11 -10.13 -19.43
C LEU A 371 -16.72 -11.12 -18.32
N GLU A 372 -17.52 -11.25 -17.25
CA GLU A 372 -17.37 -12.30 -16.26
C GLU A 372 -17.44 -13.69 -16.92
N GLU A 373 -18.47 -13.94 -17.71
CA GLU A 373 -18.66 -15.21 -18.41
C GLU A 373 -17.54 -15.48 -19.42
N GLU A 374 -17.12 -14.46 -20.17
CA GLU A 374 -16.07 -14.58 -21.20
C GLU A 374 -14.66 -14.77 -20.61
N LYS A 375 -14.34 -14.13 -19.48
CA LYS A 375 -12.95 -14.02 -18.99
C LYS A 375 -12.66 -14.76 -17.71
N LEU A 376 -13.66 -15.08 -16.89
CA LEU A 376 -13.43 -15.59 -15.54
C LEU A 376 -13.64 -17.11 -15.40
N ASN A 377 -13.93 -17.83 -16.50
CA ASN A 377 -14.03 -19.30 -16.52
C ASN A 377 -14.91 -19.87 -15.38
N GLY A 378 -16.07 -19.26 -15.15
CA GLY A 378 -16.99 -19.64 -14.08
C GLY A 378 -16.69 -19.07 -12.70
N GLN A 379 -15.56 -18.36 -12.51
CA GLN A 379 -15.31 -17.61 -11.28
C GLN A 379 -16.15 -16.33 -11.25
N LYS A 380 -16.56 -15.90 -10.05
CA LYS A 380 -17.44 -14.74 -9.84
C LYS A 380 -16.66 -13.45 -9.54
N LEU A 381 -17.18 -12.34 -10.06
CA LEU A 381 -16.75 -10.97 -9.84
C LEU A 381 -17.50 -10.37 -8.64
N GLN A 382 -16.78 -9.93 -7.61
CA GLN A 382 -17.38 -9.47 -6.36
C GLN A 382 -17.53 -7.94 -6.27
N GLY A 383 -16.65 -7.18 -6.93
CA GLY A 383 -16.51 -5.74 -6.74
C GLY A 383 -17.80 -4.94 -6.96
N PRO A 384 -18.55 -5.14 -8.08
CA PRO A 384 -19.75 -4.36 -8.32
C PRO A 384 -20.84 -4.59 -7.26
N GLN A 385 -21.07 -5.85 -6.87
CA GLN A 385 -22.05 -6.16 -5.82
C GLN A 385 -21.64 -5.50 -4.50
N THR A 386 -20.37 -5.56 -4.12
CA THR A 386 -19.88 -4.85 -2.93
C THR A 386 -20.09 -3.33 -3.03
N ALA A 387 -19.91 -2.72 -4.20
CA ALA A 387 -20.20 -1.30 -4.39
C ALA A 387 -21.70 -0.98 -4.22
N GLN A 388 -22.58 -1.85 -4.73
CA GLN A 388 -24.03 -1.75 -4.54
C GLN A 388 -24.44 -1.87 -3.06
N ASP A 389 -23.83 -2.82 -2.35
CA ASP A 389 -24.10 -3.06 -0.93
C ASP A 389 -23.66 -1.87 -0.08
N LEU A 390 -22.47 -1.32 -0.34
CA LEU A 390 -21.98 -0.12 0.33
C LEU A 390 -22.85 1.11 0.06
N HIS A 391 -23.24 1.34 -1.19
CA HIS A 391 -24.12 2.46 -1.55
C HIS A 391 -25.49 2.33 -0.87
N ALA A 392 -26.07 1.13 -0.85
CA ALA A 392 -27.34 0.88 -0.17
C ALA A 392 -27.23 1.15 1.34
N PHE A 393 -26.12 0.71 1.97
CA PHE A 393 -25.83 0.98 3.38
C PHE A 393 -25.69 2.47 3.67
N LEU A 394 -24.87 3.20 2.90
CA LEU A 394 -24.64 4.63 3.06
C LEU A 394 -25.92 5.45 2.84
N THR A 395 -26.71 5.09 1.83
CA THR A 395 -28.02 5.71 1.56
C THR A 395 -29.00 5.48 2.72
N ALA A 396 -29.05 4.26 3.26
CA ALA A 396 -29.91 3.94 4.40
C ALA A 396 -29.48 4.66 5.69
N ARG A 397 -28.20 5.03 5.82
CA ARG A 397 -27.68 5.82 6.94
C ARG A 397 -27.99 7.31 6.84
N GLY A 398 -28.03 7.86 5.62
CA GLY A 398 -28.33 9.27 5.35
C GLY A 398 -27.41 10.21 6.13
N ASP A 399 -28.00 11.17 6.85
CA ASP A 399 -27.28 12.19 7.63
C ASP A 399 -26.43 11.64 8.80
N ASN A 400 -26.50 10.33 9.09
CA ASN A 400 -25.68 9.70 10.11
C ASN A 400 -24.23 9.40 9.67
N VAL A 401 -23.87 9.75 8.42
CA VAL A 401 -22.48 9.70 7.95
C VAL A 401 -21.70 10.89 8.50
N ARG A 402 -20.71 10.63 9.35
CA ARG A 402 -19.91 11.63 10.06
C ARG A 402 -18.72 12.11 9.23
N ARG A 403 -18.19 11.29 8.32
CA ARG A 403 -17.06 11.67 7.46
C ARG A 403 -17.41 12.89 6.61
N PRO A 404 -16.67 14.01 6.72
CA PRO A 404 -16.97 15.19 5.93
C PRO A 404 -16.72 14.93 4.44
N GLY A 405 -17.70 15.24 3.61
CA GLY A 405 -17.65 14.94 2.17
C GLY A 405 -18.00 13.49 1.83
N GLY A 406 -18.43 12.66 2.79
CA GLY A 406 -18.89 11.29 2.55
C GLY A 406 -17.77 10.37 2.06
N TYR A 407 -18.07 9.42 1.17
CA TYR A 407 -17.13 8.45 0.60
C TYR A 407 -17.08 8.57 -0.93
N PRO A 408 -16.48 9.64 -1.47
CA PRO A 408 -16.64 10.02 -2.87
C PRO A 408 -16.06 9.01 -3.86
N LEU A 409 -14.96 8.31 -3.55
CA LEU A 409 -14.45 7.27 -4.43
C LEU A 409 -15.36 6.04 -4.43
N LEU A 410 -15.82 5.58 -3.26
CA LEU A 410 -16.74 4.44 -3.16
C LEU A 410 -18.05 4.73 -3.92
N GLU A 411 -18.61 5.92 -3.74
CA GLU A 411 -19.80 6.38 -4.46
C GLU A 411 -19.54 6.52 -5.97
N ALA A 412 -18.40 7.08 -6.38
CA ALA A 412 -18.07 7.20 -7.80
C ALA A 412 -17.98 5.84 -8.50
N VAL A 413 -17.42 4.82 -7.85
CA VAL A 413 -17.38 3.45 -8.40
C VAL A 413 -18.78 2.89 -8.55
N TRP A 414 -19.64 3.03 -7.53
CA TRP A 414 -21.03 2.60 -7.63
C TRP A 414 -21.76 3.28 -8.79
N ARG A 415 -21.63 4.61 -8.92
CA ARG A 415 -22.24 5.39 -10.01
C ARG A 415 -21.79 4.90 -11.39
N ILE A 416 -20.49 4.63 -11.58
CA ILE A 416 -19.97 4.08 -12.84
C ILE A 416 -20.55 2.69 -13.13
N CYS A 417 -20.77 1.87 -12.11
CA CYS A 417 -21.32 0.52 -12.26
C CYS A 417 -22.83 0.48 -12.51
N TYR A 418 -23.61 1.40 -11.92
CA TYR A 418 -25.08 1.26 -11.81
C TYR A 418 -25.90 2.49 -12.22
N GLU A 419 -25.36 3.71 -12.16
CA GLU A 419 -26.13 4.92 -12.46
C GLU A 419 -26.20 5.17 -13.99
N GLU A 420 -27.40 5.45 -14.50
CA GLU A 420 -27.59 5.89 -15.89
C GLU A 420 -27.01 7.31 -16.06
N ALA A 421 -25.86 7.40 -16.72
CA ALA A 421 -25.20 8.68 -16.92
C ALA A 421 -26.04 9.66 -17.76
N THR A 422 -26.75 10.56 -17.09
CA THR A 422 -27.17 11.84 -17.66
C THR A 422 -26.38 12.96 -17.00
N TYR A 423 -25.06 13.03 -17.23
CA TYR A 423 -24.29 14.22 -16.87
C TYR A 423 -23.18 14.51 -17.90
N PRO A 424 -23.21 15.69 -18.55
CA PRO A 424 -22.04 16.23 -19.22
C PRO A 424 -21.09 16.73 -18.12
N HIS A 425 -19.80 16.52 -18.28
CA HIS A 425 -18.75 16.94 -17.33
C HIS A 425 -18.57 16.03 -16.10
N PHE A 426 -17.90 14.89 -16.31
CA PHE A 426 -17.02 14.33 -15.29
C PHE A 426 -15.81 15.28 -15.11
N ARG A 427 -16.05 16.47 -14.54
CA ARG A 427 -15.06 17.12 -13.69
C ARG A 427 -15.24 16.43 -12.34
N TRP A 428 -14.14 16.00 -11.72
CA TRP A 428 -14.16 15.82 -10.27
C TRP A 428 -14.89 17.03 -9.70
N LEU A 429 -16.04 16.81 -9.04
CA LEU A 429 -16.72 17.89 -8.34
C LEU A 429 -15.64 18.62 -7.55
N PRO A 430 -15.44 19.93 -7.76
CA PRO A 430 -14.73 20.71 -6.78
C PRO A 430 -15.43 20.43 -5.47
N ILE A 431 -14.66 20.15 -4.41
CA ILE A 431 -15.18 20.01 -3.05
C ILE A 431 -15.56 21.43 -2.54
N HIS A 432 -16.27 22.21 -3.36
CA HIS A 432 -16.77 23.54 -3.04
C HIS A 432 -18.20 23.49 -2.47
N ASP A 433 -18.88 22.33 -2.56
CA ASP A 433 -20.21 22.13 -1.97
C ASP A 433 -20.20 21.27 -0.70
N ILE A 434 -19.06 21.19 0.00
CA ILE A 434 -19.09 20.87 1.44
C ILE A 434 -19.55 22.15 2.15
N PRO A 435 -20.68 22.14 2.89
CA PRO A 435 -21.05 23.30 3.69
C PRO A 435 -19.87 23.65 4.61
N PRO A 436 -19.53 24.95 4.80
CA PRO A 436 -18.28 25.40 5.44
C PRO A 436 -18.05 24.97 6.91
N ASN A 437 -18.88 24.07 7.44
CA ASN A 437 -18.87 23.55 8.80
C ASN A 437 -18.42 22.07 8.90
N SER A 438 -17.57 21.61 7.98
CA SER A 438 -16.87 20.33 8.11
C SER A 438 -15.79 20.40 9.22
N PRO A 439 -15.76 19.45 10.18
CA PRO A 439 -14.75 19.39 11.24
C PRO A 439 -13.29 19.26 10.77
N THR A 440 -13.01 18.91 9.51
CA THR A 440 -11.64 18.90 8.96
C THR A 440 -11.16 20.27 8.45
N ASN A 441 -12.05 21.27 8.36
CA ASN A 441 -11.74 22.65 7.96
C ASN A 441 -11.72 23.65 9.14
N HIS A 442 -11.93 23.21 10.38
CA HIS A 442 -12.12 24.10 11.53
C HIS A 442 -10.86 24.72 12.16
N LEU A 443 -9.84 25.05 11.36
CA LEU A 443 -8.77 25.94 11.83
C LEU A 443 -8.47 27.16 10.93
N TYR A 444 -9.09 27.32 9.75
CA TYR A 444 -8.61 28.36 8.81
C TYR A 444 -9.70 29.07 8.01
N HIS A 445 -10.80 29.46 8.67
CA HIS A 445 -11.67 30.52 8.15
C HIS A 445 -11.77 31.67 9.14
N GLY A 446 -10.71 32.49 9.17
CA GLY A 446 -10.84 33.86 9.63
C GLY A 446 -11.74 34.63 8.66
N LYS A 447 -12.82 35.23 9.17
CA LYS A 447 -13.60 36.22 8.44
C LYS A 447 -12.71 37.44 8.20
N GLY A 448 -12.14 37.55 7.01
CA GLY A 448 -11.43 38.75 6.54
C GLY A 448 -12.23 39.37 5.39
N GLU A 449 -13.21 40.20 5.72
CA GLU A 449 -13.72 41.20 4.78
C GLU A 449 -12.64 42.29 4.62
N GLY A 450 -12.23 42.56 3.38
CA GLY A 450 -11.45 43.75 3.02
C GLY A 450 -9.97 43.72 3.40
N MET A 451 -9.13 43.00 2.64
CA MET A 451 -7.69 43.25 2.61
C MET A 451 -7.23 43.82 1.26
N SER A 452 -6.64 45.01 1.36
CA SER A 452 -5.90 45.73 0.33
C SER A 452 -4.88 44.83 -0.39
N HIS A 453 -4.97 44.80 -1.73
CA HIS A 453 -3.96 44.25 -2.64
C HIS A 453 -2.53 44.67 -2.23
N ARG A 454 -1.70 43.71 -1.81
CA ARG A 454 -0.24 43.87 -1.69
C ARG A 454 0.46 42.75 -2.48
N ILE A 455 0.72 43.05 -3.75
CA ILE A 455 1.93 42.81 -4.57
C ILE A 455 2.81 41.60 -4.17
N TRP A 456 2.91 40.60 -5.04
CA TRP A 456 3.72 39.38 -4.93
C TRP A 456 4.74 39.28 -6.08
N LYS A 457 6.04 39.32 -5.77
CA LYS A 457 7.08 38.85 -6.69
C LYS A 457 7.51 37.44 -6.31
N LEU A 458 7.40 36.50 -7.26
CA LEU A 458 7.84 35.10 -7.12
C LEU A 458 9.19 34.94 -7.82
N GLY A 459 10.18 34.40 -7.10
CA GLY A 459 11.51 34.11 -7.63
C GLY A 459 11.78 32.61 -7.63
N ILE A 460 12.06 32.04 -8.80
CA ILE A 460 12.27 30.60 -8.96
C ILE A 460 13.74 30.32 -9.27
N LEU A 461 14.40 29.48 -8.48
CA LEU A 461 15.84 29.18 -8.59
C LEU A 461 16.09 27.92 -9.45
N TYR A 462 16.91 28.03 -10.51
CA TYR A 462 17.22 27.00 -11.53
C TYR A 462 18.70 27.04 -11.97
N CYS A 463 19.47 25.96 -11.97
CA CYS A 463 20.79 26.00 -12.62
C CYS A 463 21.04 24.73 -13.41
N SER A 464 21.32 24.89 -14.69
CA SER A 464 22.13 23.95 -15.44
C SER A 464 23.60 24.39 -15.35
N ASN A 465 24.56 23.50 -15.49
CA ASN A 465 25.97 23.89 -15.63
C ASN A 465 26.62 22.70 -16.33
N SER A 466 27.32 22.95 -17.43
CA SER A 466 28.02 21.92 -18.20
C SER A 466 29.46 22.35 -18.41
N TRP A 467 30.41 21.78 -17.68
CA TRP A 467 31.81 21.64 -18.12
C TRP A 467 32.36 20.31 -17.55
N LEU A 468 32.95 19.51 -18.44
CA LEU A 468 33.44 18.12 -18.32
C LEU A 468 32.41 16.98 -18.37
N VAL A 469 32.41 16.29 -19.51
CA VAL A 469 32.08 14.86 -19.77
C VAL A 469 31.54 14.05 -18.58
N PHE A 470 30.33 14.31 -18.08
CA PHE A 470 29.54 13.36 -17.28
C PHE A 470 28.05 13.77 -17.28
N LYS A 471 27.28 13.04 -18.10
CA LYS A 471 25.83 12.75 -18.12
C LYS A 471 24.81 13.78 -17.53
N GLN A 472 23.87 14.16 -18.39
CA GLN A 472 23.09 15.41 -18.43
C GLN A 472 21.64 15.29 -17.90
N SER A 473 21.36 14.50 -16.86
CA SER A 473 20.04 13.84 -16.86
C SER A 473 19.29 13.75 -15.53
N CYS A 474 19.87 14.17 -14.41
CA CYS A 474 19.08 14.58 -13.23
C CYS A 474 18.41 15.96 -13.44
N LEU A 475 18.85 16.73 -14.45
CA LEU A 475 18.26 18.00 -14.87
C LEU A 475 16.78 17.87 -15.26
N ARG A 476 16.40 16.86 -16.05
CA ARG A 476 15.11 16.85 -16.75
C ARG A 476 13.87 16.75 -15.84
N ILE A 477 13.97 16.22 -14.62
CA ILE A 477 12.78 15.92 -13.79
C ILE A 477 12.37 17.14 -12.97
N THR A 478 13.32 17.75 -12.27
CA THR A 478 13.12 18.94 -11.44
C THR A 478 12.67 20.12 -12.31
N ILE A 479 13.27 20.27 -13.49
CA ILE A 479 12.94 21.36 -14.45
C ILE A 479 11.52 21.22 -15.02
N ASN A 480 11.08 19.99 -15.29
CA ASN A 480 9.76 19.76 -15.89
C ASN A 480 8.66 19.93 -14.84
N GLU A 481 8.88 19.54 -13.58
CA GLU A 481 7.88 19.71 -12.51
C GLU A 481 7.64 21.20 -12.23
N LEU A 482 8.71 21.98 -12.22
CA LEU A 482 8.63 23.43 -12.12
C LEU A 482 7.93 24.06 -13.32
N SER A 483 8.38 23.75 -14.54
CA SER A 483 7.82 24.30 -15.78
C SER A 483 6.34 23.97 -15.91
N ALA A 484 5.93 22.76 -15.51
CA ALA A 484 4.53 22.34 -15.42
C ALA A 484 3.74 23.17 -14.41
N LEU A 485 4.20 23.28 -13.16
CA LEU A 485 3.51 24.03 -12.11
C LEU A 485 3.43 25.53 -12.42
N THR A 486 4.47 26.10 -13.02
CA THR A 486 4.46 27.50 -13.49
C THR A 486 3.62 27.70 -14.75
N ALA A 487 3.54 26.72 -15.66
CA ALA A 487 2.69 26.80 -16.84
C ALA A 487 1.19 26.81 -16.48
N MET A 488 0.82 26.02 -15.48
CA MET A 488 -0.58 25.70 -15.18
C MET A 488 -1.25 26.68 -14.24
N ASN A 489 -0.55 27.20 -13.23
CA ASN A 489 -1.12 28.15 -12.27
C ASN A 489 -1.42 29.52 -12.87
N VAL A 490 -0.78 29.86 -13.99
CA VAL A 490 -0.90 31.17 -14.65
C VAL A 490 -2.17 31.27 -15.49
N LYS A 491 -2.63 30.16 -16.05
CA LYS A 491 -3.76 30.15 -16.99
C LYS A 491 -5.07 30.64 -16.35
N ASP A 492 -5.20 30.49 -15.04
CA ASP A 492 -6.41 30.79 -14.28
C ASP A 492 -6.31 32.05 -13.41
N HIS A 493 -5.11 32.64 -13.28
CA HIS A 493 -4.87 33.91 -12.59
C HIS A 493 -4.20 34.93 -13.54
N PRO A 494 -4.84 35.29 -14.67
CA PRO A 494 -4.24 36.17 -15.68
C PRO A 494 -4.04 37.62 -15.20
N ASP A 495 -4.70 38.01 -14.10
CA ASP A 495 -4.64 39.34 -13.51
C ASP A 495 -3.53 39.50 -12.44
N GLU A 496 -2.67 38.48 -12.24
CA GLU A 496 -1.57 38.51 -11.26
C GLU A 496 -0.16 38.65 -11.87
N GLU A 497 0.71 39.25 -11.06
CA GLU A 497 2.05 39.77 -11.33
C GLU A 497 3.08 38.77 -11.91
N GLU A 498 4.22 39.32 -12.33
CA GLU A 498 5.34 38.62 -12.98
C GLU A 498 5.98 37.53 -12.10
N ILE A 499 6.11 36.31 -12.64
CA ILE A 499 6.89 35.20 -12.07
C ILE A 499 8.25 35.18 -12.74
N THR A 500 9.32 35.31 -11.97
CA THR A 500 10.68 35.19 -12.50
C THR A 500 11.22 33.78 -12.32
N MET A 501 11.77 33.22 -13.40
CA MET A 501 12.35 31.89 -13.45
C MET A 501 13.80 31.98 -13.85
N PHE A 502 14.70 31.61 -12.95
CA PHE A 502 16.11 31.49 -13.29
C PHE A 502 16.21 30.48 -14.45
N VAL A 503 17.02 30.76 -15.46
CA VAL A 503 17.34 29.85 -16.55
C VAL A 503 18.82 29.95 -16.81
N HIS A 504 19.60 28.97 -16.38
CA HIS A 504 20.99 28.90 -16.78
C HIS A 504 21.05 28.83 -18.29
N GLU A 505 21.87 29.73 -18.81
CA GLU A 505 21.85 30.03 -20.22
C GLU A 505 22.45 28.88 -21.00
N GLU A 506 21.67 28.39 -21.95
CA GLU A 506 22.08 27.36 -22.89
C GLU A 506 21.72 27.80 -24.30
N GLU A 507 22.53 27.43 -25.27
CA GLU A 507 22.25 27.72 -26.67
C GLU A 507 21.43 26.57 -27.28
N VAL A 508 20.26 26.91 -27.83
CA VAL A 508 19.39 25.98 -28.57
C VAL A 508 19.12 26.60 -29.93
N ASP A 509 19.50 25.90 -31.00
CA ASP A 509 19.38 26.38 -32.39
C ASP A 509 19.95 27.79 -32.62
N GLY A 510 21.11 28.09 -32.02
CA GLY A 510 21.79 29.38 -32.17
C GLY A 510 21.20 30.53 -31.35
N LYS A 511 20.26 30.25 -30.44
CA LYS A 511 19.59 31.26 -29.61
C LYS A 511 19.69 30.92 -28.12
N PRO A 512 19.79 31.94 -27.24
CA PRO A 512 19.73 31.74 -25.79
C PRO A 512 18.38 31.12 -25.37
N LEU A 513 18.42 30.08 -24.56
CA LEU A 513 17.23 29.37 -24.07
C LEU A 513 16.28 30.30 -23.32
N SER A 514 16.81 31.23 -22.51
CA SER A 514 16.01 32.23 -21.80
C SER A 514 15.18 33.08 -22.77
N SER A 515 15.79 33.51 -23.88
CA SER A 515 15.14 34.26 -24.96
C SER A 515 14.09 33.43 -25.70
N ILE A 516 14.36 32.14 -25.95
CA ILE A 516 13.38 31.24 -26.57
C ILE A 516 12.15 31.11 -25.67
N ILE A 517 12.36 30.87 -24.36
CA ILE A 517 11.29 30.75 -23.38
C ILE A 517 10.46 32.04 -23.33
N ASN A 518 11.09 33.21 -23.25
CA ASN A 518 10.35 34.48 -23.17
C ASN A 518 9.57 34.84 -24.45
N ASN A 519 10.02 34.37 -25.61
CA ASN A 519 9.37 34.68 -26.90
C ASN A 519 8.30 33.65 -27.28
N LYS A 520 8.55 32.36 -27.02
CA LYS A 520 7.64 31.26 -27.37
C LYS A 520 6.73 30.84 -26.21
N TYR A 521 7.05 31.25 -24.98
CA TYR A 521 6.49 30.71 -23.75
C TYR A 521 6.53 29.19 -23.74
N GLU A 522 7.67 28.62 -24.10
CA GLU A 522 7.88 27.18 -24.17
C GLU A 522 9.32 26.88 -23.78
N ASN A 523 9.50 25.94 -22.86
CA ASN A 523 10.82 25.37 -22.58
C ASN A 523 11.10 24.22 -23.56
N VAL A 524 11.49 24.58 -24.79
CA VAL A 524 11.67 23.66 -25.94
C VAL A 524 12.64 22.50 -25.69
N LYS A 525 13.53 22.63 -24.70
CA LYS A 525 14.54 21.62 -24.39
C LYS A 525 14.08 20.63 -23.32
N TYR A 526 13.48 21.15 -22.25
CA TYR A 526 13.16 20.35 -21.08
C TYR A 526 11.70 19.93 -21.06
N LEU A 527 10.77 20.82 -21.42
CA LEU A 527 9.33 20.56 -21.48
C LEU A 527 8.75 20.89 -22.87
N PRO A 528 9.20 20.19 -23.94
CA PRO A 528 8.76 20.47 -25.30
C PRO A 528 7.27 20.21 -25.49
N GLY A 529 6.61 21.08 -26.26
CA GLY A 529 5.19 21.00 -26.60
C GLY A 529 4.23 21.47 -25.50
N ILE A 530 4.73 22.01 -24.39
CA ILE A 530 3.90 22.59 -23.32
C ILE A 530 4.06 24.10 -23.30
N GLN A 531 2.92 24.79 -23.40
CA GLN A 531 2.86 26.25 -23.31
C GLN A 531 2.94 26.71 -21.86
N LEU A 532 3.93 27.54 -21.55
CA LEU A 532 4.07 28.27 -20.29
C LEU A 532 3.16 29.51 -20.29
N GLY A 533 2.85 30.00 -19.09
CA GLY A 533 2.13 31.24 -18.89
C GLY A 533 2.91 32.48 -19.34
N SER A 534 2.22 33.50 -19.86
CA SER A 534 2.86 34.72 -20.39
C SER A 534 3.51 35.63 -19.33
N ASN A 535 3.11 35.47 -18.07
CA ASN A 535 3.68 36.15 -16.92
C ASN A 535 4.94 35.45 -16.36
N VAL A 536 5.35 34.29 -16.90
CA VAL A 536 6.61 33.63 -16.56
C VAL A 536 7.74 34.26 -17.37
N LYS A 537 8.75 34.80 -16.69
CA LYS A 537 9.93 35.41 -17.30
C LYS A 537 11.18 34.59 -17.00
N ALA A 538 11.78 34.03 -18.05
CA ALA A 538 13.08 33.40 -17.97
C ALA A 538 14.18 34.47 -17.81
N GLU A 539 15.00 34.36 -16.79
CA GLU A 539 16.08 35.28 -16.47
C GLU A 539 17.36 34.48 -16.20
N PRO A 540 18.48 34.69 -16.93
CA PRO A 540 19.73 33.98 -16.69
C PRO A 540 20.57 34.52 -15.53
N ASP A 541 20.26 35.70 -15.00
CA ASP A 541 20.91 36.25 -13.81
C ASP A 541 20.14 35.85 -12.54
N LEU A 542 20.81 35.08 -11.69
CA LEU A 542 20.20 34.56 -10.48
C LEU A 542 19.75 35.65 -9.50
N ILE A 543 20.57 36.67 -9.32
CA ILE A 543 20.30 37.76 -8.38
C ILE A 543 19.15 38.62 -8.89
N LYS A 544 19.06 38.86 -10.20
CA LYS A 544 17.90 39.53 -10.80
C LYS A 544 16.62 38.72 -10.62
N THR A 545 16.70 37.40 -10.76
CA THR A 545 15.55 36.50 -10.56
C THR A 545 14.98 36.65 -9.14
N ILE A 546 15.81 36.63 -8.10
CA ILE A 546 15.31 36.70 -6.72
C ILE A 546 15.05 38.12 -6.22
N LYS A 547 15.33 39.16 -7.01
CA LYS A 547 15.27 40.54 -6.54
C LYS A 547 13.84 40.95 -6.18
N GLY A 548 13.59 41.08 -4.88
CA GLY A 548 12.27 41.42 -4.34
C GLY A 548 11.34 40.22 -4.19
N ALA A 549 11.82 38.99 -4.46
CA ALA A 549 11.04 37.79 -4.27
C ALA A 549 10.86 37.47 -2.78
N THR A 550 9.60 37.28 -2.35
CA THR A 550 9.25 36.90 -0.97
C THR A 550 8.90 35.42 -0.85
N ALA A 551 8.68 34.75 -1.98
CA ALA A 551 8.46 33.31 -2.09
C ALA A 551 9.47 32.72 -3.08
N LEU A 552 10.22 31.72 -2.63
CA LEU A 552 11.25 31.05 -3.42
C LEU A 552 10.89 29.58 -3.64
N ILE A 553 10.79 29.16 -4.90
CA ILE A 553 10.65 27.75 -5.27
C ILE A 553 12.03 27.21 -5.63
N VAL A 554 12.51 26.25 -4.84
CA VAL A 554 13.86 25.67 -5.01
C VAL A 554 13.74 24.27 -5.60
N VAL A 555 14.16 24.15 -6.85
CA VAL A 555 13.82 23.01 -7.71
C VAL A 555 14.96 22.76 -8.70
N VAL A 556 16.17 22.70 -8.15
CA VAL A 556 17.40 22.41 -8.89
C VAL A 556 17.82 20.95 -8.69
N PRO A 557 18.56 20.35 -9.64
CA PRO A 557 19.22 19.08 -9.38
C PRO A 557 20.14 19.22 -8.17
N HIS A 558 20.04 18.28 -7.23
CA HIS A 558 20.66 18.41 -5.91
C HIS A 558 22.18 18.65 -5.97
N GLN A 559 22.86 18.07 -6.95
CA GLN A 559 24.31 18.21 -7.17
C GLN A 559 24.76 19.65 -7.44
N PHE A 560 23.85 20.54 -7.87
CA PHE A 560 24.16 21.95 -8.09
C PHE A 560 23.69 22.85 -6.94
N LEU A 561 22.89 22.34 -6.01
CA LEU A 561 22.17 23.14 -5.01
C LEU A 561 23.07 24.15 -4.29
N GLU A 562 24.17 23.68 -3.69
CA GLU A 562 25.08 24.54 -2.92
C GLU A 562 25.71 25.63 -3.80
N LYS A 563 26.11 25.29 -5.02
CA LYS A 563 26.66 26.25 -5.99
C LYS A 563 25.62 27.29 -6.42
N VAL A 564 24.35 26.90 -6.55
CA VAL A 564 23.27 27.82 -6.92
C VAL A 564 22.93 28.75 -5.79
N LEU A 565 22.91 28.24 -4.56
CA LEU A 565 22.51 29.04 -3.40
C LEU A 565 23.64 29.91 -2.85
N ASP A 566 24.86 29.77 -3.39
CA ASP A 566 25.99 30.61 -3.05
C ASP A 566 25.69 32.10 -3.34
N GLY A 567 25.87 32.96 -2.35
CA GLY A 567 25.56 34.38 -2.44
C GLY A 567 24.07 34.74 -2.54
N VAL A 568 23.13 33.78 -2.48
CA VAL A 568 21.68 34.09 -2.58
C VAL A 568 21.18 34.79 -1.32
N LYS A 569 21.71 34.41 -0.16
CA LYS A 569 21.26 34.88 1.16
C LYS A 569 21.31 36.40 1.31
N GLU A 570 22.34 37.03 0.76
CA GLU A 570 22.60 38.47 0.83
C GLU A 570 21.59 39.29 0.02
N HIS A 571 20.83 38.66 -0.85
CA HIS A 571 19.91 39.31 -1.79
C HIS A 571 18.43 38.97 -1.56
N LEU A 572 18.12 38.21 -0.50
CA LEU A 572 16.75 37.83 -0.15
C LEU A 572 15.95 39.03 0.38
N ALA A 573 14.67 39.09 0.00
CA ALA A 573 13.76 40.07 0.58
C ALA A 573 13.51 39.77 2.07
N PRO A 574 13.26 40.79 2.93
CA PRO A 574 12.85 40.56 4.30
C PRO A 574 11.59 39.69 4.39
N GLY A 575 11.61 38.66 5.23
CA GLY A 575 10.49 37.73 5.38
C GLY A 575 10.33 36.72 4.24
N ALA A 576 11.34 36.58 3.36
CA ALA A 576 11.34 35.58 2.31
C ALA A 576 11.21 34.15 2.86
N ARG A 577 10.52 33.30 2.10
CA ARG A 577 10.22 31.89 2.45
C ARG A 577 10.59 31.00 1.27
N ALA A 578 11.03 29.79 1.55
CA ALA A 578 11.35 28.81 0.51
C ALA A 578 10.42 27.59 0.55
N VAL A 579 10.28 26.93 -0.59
CA VAL A 579 9.73 25.56 -0.70
C VAL A 579 10.66 24.73 -1.59
N SER A 580 11.07 23.57 -1.08
CA SER A 580 11.90 22.62 -1.83
C SER A 580 11.03 21.60 -2.56
N LEU A 581 11.31 21.40 -3.84
CA LEU A 581 10.75 20.29 -4.64
C LEU A 581 11.83 19.23 -4.94
N ILE A 582 12.98 19.30 -4.27
CA ILE A 582 14.12 18.42 -4.52
C ILE A 582 13.90 17.07 -3.82
N LYS A 583 13.67 16.02 -4.62
CA LYS A 583 13.58 14.64 -4.13
C LYS A 583 14.99 14.05 -3.94
N GLY A 584 15.26 13.50 -2.76
CA GLY A 584 16.54 12.90 -2.40
C GLY A 584 16.99 13.28 -0.98
N VAL A 585 18.12 12.73 -0.57
CA VAL A 585 18.81 13.08 0.68
C VAL A 585 20.29 13.29 0.42
N LYS A 586 20.98 14.02 1.30
CA LYS A 586 22.44 14.10 1.35
C LYS A 586 22.93 13.30 2.54
N ALA A 587 23.88 12.39 2.32
CA ALA A 587 24.55 11.70 3.40
C ALA A 587 25.99 12.19 3.56
N ASP A 588 26.43 12.42 4.80
CA ASP A 588 27.80 12.81 5.13
C ASP A 588 28.15 12.35 6.55
N GLY A 589 29.32 11.72 6.72
CA GLY A 589 29.83 11.28 8.02
C GLY A 589 28.86 10.40 8.83
N GLY A 590 28.11 9.51 8.16
CA GLY A 590 27.10 8.68 8.81
C GLY A 590 25.86 9.46 9.26
N LYS A 591 25.60 10.65 8.71
CA LYS A 591 24.36 11.42 8.94
C LYS A 591 23.61 11.59 7.63
N ILE A 592 22.30 11.75 7.71
CA ILE A 592 21.42 12.02 6.59
C ILE A 592 20.79 13.41 6.81
N TYR A 593 20.82 14.24 5.78
CA TYR A 593 20.25 15.59 5.76
C TYR A 593 19.21 15.68 4.64
N THR A 594 18.07 16.30 4.95
CA THR A 594 17.03 16.61 3.98
C THR A 594 17.35 17.93 3.26
N TYR A 595 17.03 18.02 1.97
CA TYR A 595 17.24 19.25 1.20
C TYR A 595 16.53 20.49 1.76
N PRO A 596 15.29 20.45 2.28
CA PRO A 596 14.71 21.63 2.94
C PRO A 596 15.57 22.13 4.11
N ARG A 597 16.17 21.24 4.92
CA ARG A 597 17.06 21.65 6.02
C ARG A 597 18.37 22.26 5.52
N ILE A 598 18.95 21.69 4.45
CA ILE A 598 20.14 22.27 3.80
C ILE A 598 19.82 23.67 3.27
N ILE A 599 18.70 23.84 2.56
CA ILE A 599 18.26 25.13 2.02
C ILE A 599 18.04 26.14 3.15
N SER A 600 17.36 25.73 4.23
CA SER A 600 17.17 26.59 5.40
C SER A 600 18.50 27.03 6.03
N SER A 601 19.47 26.11 6.12
CA SER A 601 20.80 26.43 6.66
C SER A 601 21.57 27.41 5.76
N LEU A 602 21.55 27.19 4.44
CA LEU A 602 22.28 28.04 3.48
C LEU A 602 21.68 29.44 3.39
N LEU A 603 20.35 29.54 3.36
CA LEU A 603 19.65 30.80 3.11
C LEU A 603 19.26 31.54 4.39
N GLY A 604 19.22 30.87 5.55
CA GLY A 604 18.75 31.48 6.80
C GLY A 604 17.25 31.80 6.81
N ILE A 605 16.45 31.13 5.98
CA ILE A 605 14.99 31.27 5.90
C ILE A 605 14.29 29.93 6.09
N ARG A 606 13.01 29.96 6.47
CA ARG A 606 12.19 28.74 6.57
C ARG A 606 12.01 28.11 5.18
N CYS A 607 12.10 26.79 5.13
CA CYS A 607 11.92 26.01 3.91
C CYS A 607 10.88 24.90 4.13
N SER A 608 9.75 25.03 3.43
CA SER A 608 8.76 23.96 3.27
C SER A 608 9.24 22.93 2.26
N THR A 609 8.52 21.82 2.09
CA THR A 609 8.82 20.83 1.04
C THR A 609 7.54 20.38 0.34
N LEU A 610 7.64 20.06 -0.95
CA LEU A 610 6.53 19.53 -1.74
C LEU A 610 6.98 18.20 -2.38
N GLY A 611 6.25 17.12 -2.12
CA GLY A 611 6.56 15.80 -2.63
C GLY A 611 5.34 14.89 -2.74
N GLY A 612 5.33 13.99 -3.72
CA GLY A 612 4.19 13.14 -4.00
C GLY A 612 4.36 12.27 -5.24
N ALA A 613 3.35 11.41 -5.46
CA ALA A 613 3.16 10.59 -6.65
C ALA A 613 2.81 11.46 -7.87
N ASN A 614 3.78 12.24 -8.32
CA ASN A 614 3.65 13.15 -9.44
C ASN A 614 4.89 13.06 -10.34
N ILE A 615 4.65 13.13 -11.65
CA ILE A 615 5.68 13.30 -12.66
C ILE A 615 5.37 14.58 -13.41
N ALA A 616 6.42 15.32 -13.72
CA ALA A 616 6.32 16.60 -14.38
C ALA A 616 5.40 16.66 -15.60
N ILE A 617 5.57 15.71 -16.53
CA ILE A 617 4.81 15.72 -17.78
C ILE A 617 3.33 15.43 -17.56
N GLY A 618 2.99 14.61 -16.56
CA GLY A 618 1.62 14.32 -16.19
C GLY A 618 0.97 15.54 -15.56
N VAL A 619 1.69 16.21 -14.63
CA VAL A 619 1.28 17.50 -14.08
C VAL A 619 1.03 18.47 -15.25
N ALA A 620 2.02 18.71 -16.12
CA ALA A 620 1.92 19.65 -17.26
C ALA A 620 0.73 19.40 -18.20
N LYS A 621 0.28 18.15 -18.30
CA LYS A 621 -0.84 17.72 -19.15
C LYS A 621 -2.20 17.76 -18.44
N ASP A 622 -2.28 18.31 -17.22
CA ASP A 622 -3.48 18.29 -16.38
C ASP A 622 -3.94 16.85 -16.03
N GLU A 623 -3.01 15.89 -15.99
CA GLU A 623 -3.32 14.54 -15.53
C GLU A 623 -3.49 14.54 -14.00
N PHE A 624 -4.53 13.88 -13.52
CA PHE A 624 -4.87 13.87 -12.10
C PHE A 624 -3.75 13.24 -11.25
N CYS A 625 -3.24 13.99 -10.26
CA CYS A 625 -2.36 13.46 -9.23
C CYS A 625 -2.46 14.24 -7.93
N GLU A 626 -1.85 13.70 -6.88
CA GLU A 626 -1.82 14.30 -5.55
C GLU A 626 -0.38 14.57 -5.13
N SER A 627 -0.17 15.63 -4.33
CA SER A 627 1.10 15.91 -3.70
C SER A 627 0.92 16.32 -2.24
N THR A 628 2.00 16.25 -1.47
CA THR A 628 2.03 16.51 -0.04
C THR A 628 2.95 17.70 0.21
N LEU A 629 2.42 18.74 0.83
CA LEU A 629 3.15 19.92 1.25
C LEU A 629 3.51 19.79 2.73
N GLY A 630 4.78 19.54 3.01
CA GLY A 630 5.33 19.58 4.36
C GLY A 630 5.64 21.02 4.75
N VAL A 631 5.09 21.47 5.88
CA VAL A 631 5.32 22.82 6.44
C VAL A 631 5.77 22.69 7.89
N LEU A 632 6.68 23.55 8.33
CA LEU A 632 7.10 23.58 9.74
C LEU A 632 5.90 23.98 10.63
N PRO A 633 5.80 23.53 11.89
CA PRO A 633 4.69 23.87 12.78
C PRO A 633 4.42 25.37 12.91
N GLU A 634 5.47 26.20 12.95
CA GLU A 634 5.38 27.66 12.96
C GLU A 634 4.88 28.25 11.63
N GLY A 635 5.06 27.54 10.51
CA GLY A 635 4.53 27.91 9.20
C GLY A 635 3.06 27.55 9.01
N MET A 636 2.45 26.83 9.96
CA MET A 636 1.03 26.46 9.89
C MET A 636 0.09 27.60 10.26
N LYS A 637 0.53 28.60 11.03
CA LYS A 637 -0.33 29.70 11.49
C LYS A 637 0.15 31.03 10.90
N SER A 638 -0.79 31.94 10.68
CA SER A 638 -0.46 33.31 10.31
C SER A 638 0.21 34.05 11.47
N HIS A 639 1.09 34.99 11.14
CA HIS A 639 1.70 35.90 12.12
C HIS A 639 1.04 37.28 12.01
N GLY A 640 -0.19 37.39 12.50
CA GLY A 640 -1.02 38.60 12.44
C GLY A 640 -2.16 38.50 11.43
N GLU A 641 -3.14 39.41 11.54
CA GLU A 641 -4.35 39.41 10.71
C GLU A 641 -4.02 39.55 9.20
N ASP A 642 -2.97 40.30 8.85
CA ASP A 642 -2.62 40.68 7.47
C ASP A 642 -1.60 39.77 6.77
N SER A 643 -1.20 38.64 7.36
CA SER A 643 -0.16 37.77 6.77
C SER A 643 -0.67 36.35 6.50
N LEU A 644 -0.39 35.83 5.30
CA LEU A 644 -0.62 34.41 5.01
C LEU A 644 0.38 33.55 5.78
N SER A 645 -0.09 32.42 6.31
CA SER A 645 0.77 31.33 6.78
C SER A 645 1.55 30.72 5.61
N ASP A 646 2.60 29.95 5.88
CA ASP A 646 3.34 29.24 4.83
C ASP A 646 2.45 28.16 4.20
N ALA A 647 1.64 27.49 5.03
CA ALA A 647 0.65 26.53 4.59
C ALA A 647 -0.34 27.15 3.58
N ASP A 648 -0.95 28.29 3.90
CA ASP A 648 -1.93 28.95 3.03
C ASP A 648 -1.29 29.48 1.75
N LEU A 649 -0.08 30.06 1.87
CA LEU A 649 0.66 30.59 0.72
C LEU A 649 0.94 29.49 -0.30
N TRP A 650 1.60 28.42 0.12
CA TRP A 650 1.99 27.33 -0.78
C TRP A 650 0.79 26.51 -1.24
N TYR A 651 -0.23 26.32 -0.40
CA TYR A 651 -1.45 25.64 -0.80
C TYR A 651 -2.18 26.41 -1.91
N LYS A 652 -2.40 27.72 -1.74
CA LYS A 652 -3.02 28.57 -2.78
C LYS A 652 -2.18 28.59 -4.05
N LEU A 653 -0.85 28.56 -3.92
CA LEU A 653 0.04 28.54 -5.07
C LEU A 653 0.00 27.22 -5.85
N PHE A 654 -0.11 26.06 -5.19
CA PHE A 654 0.03 24.77 -5.88
C PHE A 654 -1.28 24.00 -6.08
N ASN A 655 -2.30 24.21 -5.26
CA ASN A 655 -3.49 23.35 -5.26
C ASN A 655 -4.44 23.63 -6.44
N ARG A 656 -4.82 22.55 -7.14
CA ARG A 656 -5.65 22.57 -8.36
C ARG A 656 -6.60 21.36 -8.40
N PRO A 657 -7.65 21.38 -9.25
CA PRO A 657 -8.54 20.23 -9.41
C PRO A 657 -7.83 18.93 -9.83
N THR A 658 -6.81 19.04 -10.68
CA THR A 658 -5.99 17.97 -11.25
C THR A 658 -4.66 17.76 -10.50
N PHE A 659 -4.23 18.71 -9.67
CA PHE A 659 -3.04 18.59 -8.82
C PHE A 659 -3.40 18.95 -7.37
N ARG A 660 -3.88 17.96 -6.61
CA ARG A 660 -4.43 18.18 -5.27
C ARG A 660 -3.33 18.14 -4.22
N ILE A 661 -3.30 19.16 -3.37
CA ILE A 661 -2.32 19.27 -2.28
C ILE A 661 -2.96 18.89 -0.95
N ARG A 662 -2.27 18.07 -0.16
CA ARG A 662 -2.51 17.97 1.29
C ARG A 662 -1.35 18.59 2.04
N VAL A 663 -1.67 19.35 3.09
CA VAL A 663 -0.68 20.06 3.90
C VAL A 663 -0.47 19.31 5.20
N VAL A 664 0.78 19.03 5.56
CA VAL A 664 1.15 18.29 6.77
C VAL A 664 2.22 19.00 7.59
N PRO A 665 2.16 18.97 8.93
CA PRO A 665 3.17 19.56 9.80
C PRO A 665 4.36 18.62 9.97
N ASP A 666 5.00 18.25 8.85
CA ASP A 666 6.11 17.31 8.80
C ASP A 666 6.97 17.53 7.53
N VAL A 667 7.93 18.45 7.62
CA VAL A 667 8.83 18.77 6.50
C VAL A 667 9.80 17.62 6.22
N ASP A 668 10.42 17.08 7.26
CA ASP A 668 11.43 16.04 7.08
C ASP A 668 10.80 14.72 6.63
N GLY A 669 9.63 14.35 7.14
CA GLY A 669 8.92 13.15 6.72
C GLY A 669 8.58 13.19 5.22
N VAL A 670 8.05 14.30 4.72
CA VAL A 670 7.74 14.46 3.28
C VAL A 670 9.01 14.36 2.43
N ALA A 671 10.11 14.97 2.86
CA ALA A 671 11.39 14.91 2.14
C ALA A 671 12.01 13.51 2.15
N LEU A 672 12.00 12.84 3.30
CA LEU A 672 12.54 11.49 3.48
C LEU A 672 11.76 10.45 2.68
N CYS A 673 10.42 10.53 2.63
CA CYS A 673 9.61 9.67 1.79
C CYS A 673 10.09 9.67 0.32
N GLY A 674 10.24 10.87 -0.27
CA GLY A 674 10.71 11.02 -1.65
C GLY A 674 12.18 10.59 -1.84
N GLY A 675 13.01 10.76 -0.81
CA GLY A 675 14.43 10.43 -0.87
C GLY A 675 14.76 8.95 -0.74
N LEU A 676 13.97 8.19 0.02
CA LEU A 676 14.26 6.80 0.37
C LEU A 676 13.49 5.76 -0.48
N LYS A 677 12.39 6.15 -1.12
CA LYS A 677 11.51 5.25 -1.92
C LYS A 677 12.23 4.40 -2.96
N ASN A 678 13.34 4.89 -3.53
CA ASN A 678 14.02 4.24 -4.63
C ASN A 678 14.67 2.91 -4.22
N VAL A 679 14.95 2.71 -2.94
CA VAL A 679 15.45 1.44 -2.38
C VAL A 679 14.38 0.36 -2.47
N ILE A 680 13.13 0.69 -2.12
CA ILE A 680 11.98 -0.22 -2.28
C ILE A 680 11.72 -0.48 -3.76
N ALA A 681 11.86 0.54 -4.61
CA ALA A 681 11.70 0.36 -6.05
C ALA A 681 12.71 -0.64 -6.65
N LEU A 682 13.96 -0.67 -6.16
CA LEU A 682 14.92 -1.71 -6.53
C LEU A 682 14.46 -3.10 -6.09
N ALA A 683 14.03 -3.25 -4.83
CA ALA A 683 13.51 -4.52 -4.32
C ALA A 683 12.33 -5.04 -5.14
N ALA A 684 11.40 -4.16 -5.50
CA ALA A 684 10.27 -4.47 -6.38
C ALA A 684 10.73 -4.87 -7.79
N GLY A 685 11.78 -4.24 -8.32
CA GLY A 685 12.38 -4.60 -9.61
C GLY A 685 13.09 -5.96 -9.58
N PHE A 686 13.82 -6.29 -8.51
CA PHE A 686 14.41 -7.61 -8.34
C PHE A 686 13.32 -8.69 -8.31
N SER A 687 12.22 -8.44 -7.59
CA SER A 687 11.04 -9.31 -7.59
C SER A 687 10.47 -9.51 -9.00
N ASP A 688 10.31 -8.43 -9.79
CA ASP A 688 9.83 -8.53 -11.17
C ASP A 688 10.80 -9.34 -12.05
N GLY A 689 12.10 -9.11 -11.89
CA GLY A 689 13.16 -9.78 -12.65
C GLY A 689 13.24 -11.28 -12.37
N LEU A 690 12.99 -11.69 -11.13
CA LEU A 690 12.89 -13.10 -10.71
C LEU A 690 11.55 -13.75 -11.10
N GLY A 691 10.63 -12.99 -11.70
CA GLY A 691 9.28 -13.47 -12.01
C GLY A 691 8.47 -13.83 -10.76
N TRP A 692 8.79 -13.20 -9.62
CA TRP A 692 8.00 -13.32 -8.40
C TRP A 692 6.67 -12.58 -8.60
N GLY A 693 5.57 -13.25 -8.26
CA GLY A 693 4.22 -12.76 -8.54
C GLY A 693 3.86 -11.49 -7.78
N SER A 694 2.67 -10.95 -8.08
CA SER A 694 2.17 -9.73 -7.44
C SER A 694 1.95 -9.88 -5.93
N ASN A 695 1.70 -11.09 -5.41
CA ASN A 695 1.62 -11.32 -3.97
C ASN A 695 2.96 -11.01 -3.27
N THR A 696 4.05 -11.60 -3.77
CA THR A 696 5.41 -11.39 -3.25
C THR A 696 5.85 -9.95 -3.41
N LYS A 697 5.59 -9.35 -4.58
CA LYS A 697 5.89 -7.94 -4.83
C LYS A 697 5.17 -7.01 -3.86
N SER A 698 3.88 -7.20 -3.62
CA SER A 698 3.12 -6.37 -2.66
C SER A 698 3.59 -6.57 -1.22
N ALA A 699 3.99 -7.78 -0.83
CA ALA A 699 4.60 -8.03 0.47
C ALA A 699 5.93 -7.27 0.62
N ILE A 700 6.82 -7.34 -0.38
CA ILE A 700 8.09 -6.59 -0.41
C ILE A 700 7.85 -5.08 -0.32
N ILE A 701 6.88 -4.55 -1.07
CA ILE A 701 6.54 -3.12 -1.02
C ILE A 701 6.02 -2.73 0.36
N ARG A 702 5.11 -3.54 0.95
CA ARG A 702 4.58 -3.30 2.31
C ARG A 702 5.69 -3.33 3.37
N ILE A 703 6.56 -4.34 3.33
CA ILE A 703 7.72 -4.45 4.24
C ILE A 703 8.63 -3.24 4.07
N GLY A 704 8.92 -2.82 2.82
CA GLY A 704 9.72 -1.63 2.55
C GLY A 704 9.11 -0.34 3.09
N ILE A 705 7.79 -0.15 2.97
CA ILE A 705 7.10 1.00 3.56
C ILE A 705 7.26 0.98 5.09
N MET A 706 7.11 -0.21 5.72
CA MET A 706 7.31 -0.34 7.17
C MET A 706 8.75 -0.02 7.57
N GLU A 707 9.75 -0.57 6.89
CA GLU A 707 11.16 -0.31 7.22
C GLU A 707 11.53 1.17 7.05
N ILE A 708 11.09 1.83 5.97
CA ILE A 708 11.35 3.27 5.79
C ILE A 708 10.65 4.08 6.89
N LYS A 709 9.39 3.76 7.21
CA LYS A 709 8.63 4.43 8.28
C LYS A 709 9.33 4.23 9.63
N ASP A 710 9.66 3.00 10.00
CA ASP A 710 10.33 2.66 11.27
C ASP A 710 11.73 3.28 11.33
N PHE A 711 12.48 3.28 10.23
CA PHE A 711 13.76 3.97 10.12
C PHE A 711 13.61 5.47 10.39
N CYS A 712 12.66 6.12 9.71
CA CYS A 712 12.50 7.57 9.83
C CYS A 712 11.99 7.97 11.21
N VAL A 713 10.97 7.28 11.75
CA VAL A 713 10.42 7.56 13.08
C VAL A 713 11.47 7.31 14.18
N HIS A 714 12.31 6.29 14.01
CA HIS A 714 13.35 5.98 14.98
C HIS A 714 14.49 7.01 14.98
N PHE A 715 15.00 7.39 13.80
CA PHE A 715 16.19 8.25 13.68
C PHE A 715 15.90 9.74 13.53
N PHE A 716 14.65 10.13 13.24
CA PHE A 716 14.22 11.52 13.05
C PHE A 716 12.98 11.82 13.93
N PRO A 717 13.18 12.28 15.17
CA PRO A 717 12.11 12.39 16.17
C PRO A 717 10.93 13.32 15.79
N GLU A 718 11.13 14.26 14.86
CA GLU A 718 10.08 15.17 14.39
C GLU A 718 9.14 14.54 13.34
N VAL A 719 9.53 13.38 12.80
CA VAL A 719 8.86 12.71 11.69
C VAL A 719 7.67 11.88 12.19
N LYS A 720 6.59 11.89 11.42
CA LYS A 720 5.33 11.22 11.75
C LYS A 720 5.09 10.00 10.89
N ALA A 721 4.62 8.92 11.51
CA ALA A 721 4.32 7.67 10.81
C ALA A 721 3.24 7.87 9.74
N GLU A 722 2.24 8.71 10.01
CA GLU A 722 1.12 9.03 9.12
C GLU A 722 1.59 9.61 7.78
N THR A 723 2.70 10.36 7.77
CA THR A 723 3.31 10.92 6.55
C THR A 723 3.75 9.83 5.57
N PHE A 724 4.10 8.64 6.05
CA PHE A 724 4.48 7.50 5.20
C PHE A 724 3.28 6.68 4.77
N LEU A 725 2.29 6.56 5.66
CA LEU A 725 1.19 5.61 5.52
C LEU A 725 -0.05 6.20 4.84
N GLU A 726 -0.30 7.51 5.00
CA GLU A 726 -1.53 8.16 4.54
C GLU A 726 -1.30 9.14 3.38
N GLU A 727 -0.10 9.72 3.31
CA GLU A 727 0.20 10.83 2.42
C GLU A 727 0.71 10.42 1.04
N SER A 728 0.55 11.32 0.06
CA SER A 728 0.96 11.05 -1.33
C SER A 728 2.49 10.88 -1.42
N CYS A 729 3.26 11.63 -0.64
CA CYS A 729 4.71 11.52 -0.61
C CYS A 729 5.20 10.14 -0.17
N GLY A 730 4.46 9.48 0.73
CA GLY A 730 4.78 8.16 1.26
C GLY A 730 4.22 7.06 0.37
N VAL A 731 3.15 6.42 0.81
CA VAL A 731 2.56 5.23 0.18
C VAL A 731 2.34 5.42 -1.32
N ALA A 732 1.76 6.52 -1.79
CA ALA A 732 1.46 6.67 -3.22
C ALA A 732 2.73 6.80 -4.08
N ASP A 733 3.71 7.61 -3.67
CA ASP A 733 4.93 7.82 -4.46
C ASP A 733 5.83 6.56 -4.46
N ILE A 734 5.87 5.83 -3.34
CA ILE A 734 6.50 4.51 -3.26
C ILE A 734 5.84 3.54 -4.24
N LEU A 735 4.50 3.46 -4.24
CA LEU A 735 3.73 2.60 -5.14
C LEU A 735 4.03 2.91 -6.60
N THR A 736 3.89 4.17 -7.02
CA THR A 736 4.19 4.59 -8.40
C THR A 736 5.62 4.20 -8.79
N SER A 737 6.58 4.42 -7.90
CA SER A 737 8.00 4.09 -8.16
C SER A 737 8.23 2.59 -8.32
N CYS A 738 7.50 1.75 -7.59
CA CYS A 738 7.57 0.29 -7.69
C CYS A 738 6.79 -0.30 -8.87
N ILE A 739 5.87 0.46 -9.47
CA ILE A 739 5.05 0.02 -10.61
C ILE A 739 5.73 0.38 -11.94
N SER A 740 6.16 1.62 -12.10
CA SER A 740 6.63 2.17 -13.38
C SER A 740 7.93 2.98 -13.27
N GLY A 741 8.58 2.97 -12.10
CA GLY A 741 9.81 3.74 -11.86
C GLY A 741 11.04 3.15 -12.57
N ARG A 742 12.02 4.03 -12.85
CA ARG A 742 13.29 3.68 -13.48
C ARG A 742 14.14 2.75 -12.62
N ASN A 743 14.17 2.96 -11.29
CA ASN A 743 14.85 2.06 -10.35
C ASN A 743 14.31 0.64 -10.42
N ARG A 744 12.99 0.49 -10.43
CA ARG A 744 12.32 -0.80 -10.62
C ARG A 744 12.67 -1.43 -11.98
N LYS A 745 12.62 -0.65 -13.06
CA LYS A 745 12.93 -1.15 -14.41
C LYS A 745 14.36 -1.66 -14.51
N VAL A 746 15.34 -0.85 -14.14
CA VAL A 746 16.75 -1.25 -14.26
C VAL A 746 17.09 -2.42 -13.33
N ALA A 747 16.47 -2.50 -12.14
CA ALA A 747 16.61 -3.65 -11.26
C ALA A 747 16.02 -4.94 -11.88
N GLU A 748 14.85 -4.86 -12.52
CA GLU A 748 14.27 -5.99 -13.26
C GLU A 748 15.20 -6.46 -14.38
N ASP A 749 15.68 -5.51 -15.20
CA ASP A 749 16.54 -5.81 -16.35
C ASP A 749 17.92 -6.32 -15.91
N MET A 750 18.44 -5.89 -14.75
CA MET A 750 19.66 -6.45 -14.13
C MET A 750 19.52 -7.95 -13.86
N VAL A 751 18.40 -8.37 -13.24
CA VAL A 751 18.18 -9.79 -12.96
C VAL A 751 18.00 -10.59 -14.25
N LYS A 752 17.25 -10.05 -15.22
CA LYS A 752 16.96 -10.76 -16.48
C LYS A 752 18.16 -10.90 -17.40
N THR A 753 19.05 -9.91 -17.40
CA THR A 753 20.19 -9.85 -18.34
C THR A 753 21.52 -10.23 -17.70
N GLY A 754 21.63 -10.18 -16.37
CA GLY A 754 22.89 -10.34 -15.64
C GLY A 754 23.86 -9.16 -15.78
N LYS A 755 23.45 -8.07 -16.44
CA LYS A 755 24.28 -6.87 -16.64
C LYS A 755 24.37 -6.02 -15.37
N GLY A 756 25.50 -5.34 -15.19
CA GLY A 756 25.68 -4.42 -14.05
C GLY A 756 24.91 -3.11 -14.20
N PHE A 757 24.58 -2.46 -13.07
CA PHE A 757 23.84 -1.19 -13.05
C PHE A 757 24.46 -0.09 -13.91
N GLN A 758 25.79 0.02 -13.95
CA GLN A 758 26.49 1.04 -14.76
C GLN A 758 26.31 0.86 -16.27
N GLU A 759 26.18 -0.39 -16.72
CA GLU A 759 25.95 -0.72 -18.12
C GLU A 759 24.50 -0.39 -18.50
N LEU A 760 23.54 -0.90 -17.72
CA LEU A 760 22.11 -0.65 -17.95
C LEU A 760 21.76 0.84 -17.86
N GLU A 761 22.39 1.59 -16.96
CA GLU A 761 22.22 3.05 -16.89
C GLU A 761 22.72 3.77 -18.17
N LYS A 762 23.77 3.26 -18.82
CA LYS A 762 24.23 3.82 -20.11
C LYS A 762 23.29 3.45 -21.24
N GLU A 763 22.79 2.21 -21.27
CA GLU A 763 21.96 1.69 -22.35
C GLU A 763 20.52 2.22 -22.31
N GLU A 764 19.91 2.27 -21.14
CA GLU A 764 18.46 2.47 -21.04
C GLU A 764 18.04 3.87 -20.61
N LEU A 765 18.90 4.56 -19.88
CA LEU A 765 18.49 5.76 -19.17
C LEU A 765 18.84 7.06 -19.91
N GLY A 766 19.44 6.97 -21.11
CA GLY A 766 19.72 8.15 -21.94
C GLY A 766 20.50 9.24 -21.18
N GLY A 767 21.44 8.79 -20.34
CA GLY A 767 22.24 9.62 -19.44
C GLY A 767 21.65 9.82 -18.03
N GLN A 768 20.39 9.46 -17.74
CA GLN A 768 19.78 9.61 -16.40
C GLN A 768 20.49 8.71 -15.39
N SER A 769 20.82 9.26 -14.21
CA SER A 769 21.46 8.48 -13.16
C SER A 769 20.45 7.69 -12.35
N LEU A 770 20.84 6.47 -11.99
CA LEU A 770 20.07 5.58 -11.12
C LEU A 770 20.40 5.89 -9.65
N GLN A 771 19.48 6.56 -8.94
CA GLN A 771 19.72 6.98 -7.56
C GLN A 771 19.56 5.86 -6.53
N GLY A 772 18.77 4.81 -6.82
CA GLY A 772 18.45 3.74 -5.87
C GLY A 772 19.69 3.09 -5.23
N PRO A 773 20.69 2.64 -6.00
CA PRO A 773 21.89 2.03 -5.44
C PRO A 773 22.65 2.99 -4.51
N GLN A 774 22.83 4.23 -4.95
CA GLN A 774 23.49 5.27 -4.13
C GLN A 774 22.74 5.52 -2.82
N THR A 775 21.41 5.58 -2.84
CA THR A 775 20.60 5.71 -1.63
C THR A 775 20.75 4.49 -0.71
N ALA A 776 20.79 3.28 -1.26
CA ALA A 776 21.01 2.06 -0.48
C ALA A 776 22.38 2.06 0.23
N GLU A 777 23.44 2.51 -0.46
CA GLU A 777 24.77 2.69 0.12
C GLU A 777 24.80 3.75 1.23
N GLN A 778 24.11 4.87 1.02
CA GLN A 778 23.98 5.92 2.04
C GLN A 778 23.26 5.42 3.29
N LEU A 779 22.19 4.63 3.13
CA LEU A 779 21.47 4.01 4.24
C LEU A 779 22.34 2.97 4.96
N HIS A 780 23.02 2.10 4.22
CA HIS A 780 23.92 1.12 4.81
C HIS A 780 25.01 1.80 5.67
N ASN A 781 25.70 2.81 5.12
CA ASN A 781 26.72 3.56 5.86
C ASN A 781 26.14 4.25 7.11
N PHE A 782 24.90 4.74 7.04
CA PHE A 782 24.20 5.33 8.19
C PHE A 782 23.89 4.29 9.28
N LEU A 783 23.42 3.10 8.87
CA LEU A 783 23.07 1.99 9.75
C LEU A 783 24.31 1.36 10.38
N GLU A 784 25.39 1.15 9.61
CA GLU A 784 26.65 0.60 10.08
C GLU A 784 27.27 1.49 11.16
N ALA A 785 27.28 2.81 10.94
CA ALA A 785 27.74 3.80 11.92
C ALA A 785 26.94 3.76 13.25
N ARG A 786 25.75 3.11 13.26
CA ARG A 786 24.85 2.94 14.41
C ARG A 786 24.53 1.47 14.69
N SER A 787 25.41 0.54 14.31
CA SER A 787 25.15 -0.90 14.35
C SER A 787 24.60 -1.42 15.69
N GLU A 788 25.08 -0.91 16.83
CA GLU A 788 24.57 -1.33 18.15
C GLU A 788 23.16 -0.81 18.47
N GLU A 789 22.77 0.35 17.96
CA GLU A 789 21.40 0.89 18.06
C GLU A 789 20.46 0.10 17.14
N VAL A 790 20.88 -0.13 15.90
CA VAL A 790 20.14 -0.92 14.90
C VAL A 790 19.89 -2.36 15.37
N ARG A 791 20.87 -2.99 16.02
CA ARG A 791 20.72 -4.34 16.58
C ARG A 791 19.63 -4.42 17.65
N ARG A 792 19.38 -3.32 18.37
CA ARG A 792 18.34 -3.24 19.40
C ARG A 792 16.96 -2.91 18.83
N SER A 793 16.88 -2.28 17.66
CA SER A 793 15.61 -1.90 17.02
C SER A 793 14.98 -3.01 16.17
N GLY A 794 15.64 -4.17 16.02
CA GLY A 794 15.16 -5.27 15.17
C GLY A 794 15.73 -5.27 13.75
N GLY A 795 16.52 -4.25 13.39
CA GLY A 795 17.19 -4.15 12.09
C GLY A 795 16.29 -3.69 10.94
N PHE A 796 16.91 -3.56 9.76
CA PHE A 796 16.26 -3.15 8.50
C PHE A 796 16.68 -4.10 7.37
N PRO A 797 16.22 -5.37 7.41
CA PRO A 797 16.75 -6.43 6.56
C PRO A 797 16.51 -6.19 5.06
N LEU A 798 15.38 -5.61 4.66
CA LEU A 798 15.12 -5.32 3.23
C LEU A 798 16.08 -4.24 2.73
N ILE A 799 16.25 -3.14 3.46
CA ILE A 799 17.19 -2.06 3.12
C ILE A 799 18.61 -2.63 2.96
N GLU A 800 19.06 -3.44 3.93
CA GLU A 800 20.38 -4.07 3.91
C GLU A 800 20.52 -5.09 2.76
N ASN A 801 19.51 -5.91 2.50
CA ASN A 801 19.54 -6.90 1.42
C ASN A 801 19.62 -6.23 0.04
N VAL A 802 18.89 -5.12 -0.18
CA VAL A 802 19.02 -4.32 -1.41
C VAL A 802 20.45 -3.82 -1.59
N TRP A 803 21.07 -3.27 -0.54
CA TRP A 803 22.47 -2.83 -0.60
C TRP A 803 23.43 -3.98 -0.92
N LYS A 804 23.29 -5.13 -0.25
CA LYS A 804 24.13 -6.32 -0.51
C LYS A 804 24.01 -6.83 -1.95
N ILE A 805 22.81 -6.81 -2.53
CA ILE A 805 22.61 -7.16 -3.94
C ILE A 805 23.31 -6.14 -4.85
N CYS A 806 23.20 -4.84 -4.54
CA CYS A 806 23.81 -3.78 -5.34
C CYS A 806 25.35 -3.75 -5.27
N TYR A 807 25.96 -4.05 -4.11
CA TYR A 807 27.38 -3.78 -3.86
C TYR A 807 28.21 -4.99 -3.43
N GLN A 808 27.61 -6.02 -2.84
CA GLN A 808 28.32 -7.23 -2.38
C GLN A 808 28.17 -8.44 -3.30
N GLY A 809 27.44 -8.30 -4.42
CA GLY A 809 27.19 -9.41 -5.35
C GLY A 809 26.32 -10.51 -4.76
N THR A 810 25.49 -10.19 -3.75
CA THR A 810 24.51 -11.14 -3.21
C THR A 810 23.47 -11.46 -4.30
N PRO A 811 23.16 -12.75 -4.56
CA PRO A 811 22.14 -13.13 -5.52
C PRO A 811 20.76 -12.50 -5.20
N PRO A 812 20.02 -11.98 -6.19
CA PRO A 812 18.71 -11.36 -5.99
C PRO A 812 17.68 -12.24 -5.26
N GLU A 813 17.78 -13.57 -5.38
CA GLU A 813 16.92 -14.54 -4.71
C GLU A 813 16.97 -14.42 -3.18
N LYS A 814 18.10 -13.97 -2.65
CA LYS A 814 18.31 -13.75 -1.20
C LYS A 814 17.65 -12.49 -0.67
N LEU A 815 16.95 -11.71 -1.50
CA LEU A 815 16.26 -10.49 -1.08
C LEU A 815 15.34 -10.72 0.14
N ILE A 816 14.74 -11.91 0.23
CA ILE A 816 13.73 -12.25 1.25
C ILE A 816 14.30 -12.92 2.49
N GLU A 817 15.61 -13.16 2.54
CA GLU A 817 16.28 -13.78 3.69
C GLU A 817 16.22 -12.83 4.90
N GLY A 818 15.65 -13.31 6.00
CA GLY A 818 15.58 -12.57 7.27
C GLY A 818 14.51 -11.47 7.33
N LEU A 819 13.67 -11.31 6.30
CA LEU A 819 12.49 -10.45 6.33
C LEU A 819 11.43 -10.92 7.32
#